data_AF-A0A8J7TLG9-F1
#
_entry.id   AF-A0A8J7TLG9-F1
#
_cell.length_a   1.000
_cell.length_b   1.000
_cell.length_c   1.000
_cell.angle_alpha   90.00
_cell.angle_beta   90.00
_cell.angle_gamma   90.00
#
_symmetry.space_group_name_H-M   'P 1'
#
loop_
_entity.id
_entity.type
_entity.pdbx_description
1 polymer ?
#
loop_
_entity_poly.entity_id
_entity_poly.type
_entity_poly.pdbx_seq_one_letter_code
_entity_poly.pdbx_strand_id
1 'polypeptide(L)'
;MTQNSEKASKIWMFPPGEPPSDDLLAACGGSKVLAGILLRRGIDSVESCRAYLDESTYKPSHFSELPNAQKAIERLAKAIESKEKVTVYGDYDVDGITGTSVLLSVLRQLGANVDFYIPNRLTEGYGLNLKAVSVLASKHRTKLIVTCDCGVSNFSEINLAKSLGVDALVLDHHTMPEMLPPAVAVVHPKLLGEEHPLYNLPGVGVAYKVCEGLLHHFGRGEESDKLLDFVTLGMIADLVPLVKENRYLVKVGLPKLVKSERIGLQALLQQVGGKEDTDLVGFGLAPRINAVGRLSDAASAVELMTTEDPQRAQELAQQLARENARRQELCERIFAEADRRVMTTCDLDQDKGICIYDETWHHGVVGIVASRLVEKFQRPVFIGQLDKEEGLVRGSARGVEQIDLYEVLKDNEALLNKWGGHKMAAGFSFAVEKAEVAARSIVNTCNRMIGTKSLRGRVEIDAVVNASEMDLGIVSELNRMAPFGMNNRKPVLVIEELKVSSVRPLGKEGKHSRMIFAAGDSQFECVMWNSRGRTPSEGETVDLAFNAEINSYGGRDRLQLMMVDWRRHGAAPVVDEPEKTNESHSASSGKAVDNVKRAGISPAPALAIEETEADINSQDIDELTKSANLVKSQSLVRLTFKDLRAYAGRADVIAKAVGKLSGVFLFGEEATKISAPDLKKFEFQDRTQLKAAEHLLVWQYPPSLKNFQDLLFATRAKTVYLVGEREDDLEPQDPAQFMKQLLGLIRFAVNQRDGQVEGDKLAALLGATKMSVALALAALKRVHWIDWFTENGIIYLDLLGSPVASVEETPEYKQLLASLAQTDKFRKWCSQCSMKELQLALIPNQIGLSGEPEVLGAEAEKLKGSPSITIDER
;
A
#
# COMPACT_ATOMS: atom_id res chain seq x y z
N MET A 1 -13.41 -11.82 -39.36
CA MET A 1 -13.76 -11.62 -37.92
C MET A 1 -13.84 -12.94 -37.14
N THR A 2 -14.07 -14.09 -37.77
CA THR A 2 -14.17 -15.42 -37.11
C THR A 2 -12.84 -15.94 -36.52
N GLN A 3 -11.69 -15.64 -37.13
CA GLN A 3 -10.36 -16.09 -36.64
C GLN A 3 -9.87 -15.42 -35.34
N ASN A 4 -10.44 -14.28 -34.92
CA ASN A 4 -10.05 -13.63 -33.66
C ASN A 4 -10.75 -14.20 -32.42
N SER A 5 -11.79 -15.04 -32.60
CA SER A 5 -12.54 -15.64 -31.48
C SER A 5 -11.79 -16.79 -30.81
N GLU A 6 -11.02 -17.59 -31.56
CA GLU A 6 -10.25 -18.73 -31.02
C GLU A 6 -8.99 -18.32 -30.25
N LYS A 7 -8.44 -17.11 -30.48
CA LYS A 7 -7.25 -16.63 -29.76
C LYS A 7 -7.53 -16.16 -28.32
N ALA A 8 -8.79 -16.02 -27.92
CA ALA A 8 -9.21 -15.38 -26.67
C ALA A 8 -9.92 -16.31 -25.65
N SER A 9 -9.94 -17.62 -25.86
CA SER A 9 -10.57 -18.55 -24.90
C SER A 9 -9.84 -18.55 -23.56
N LYS A 10 -10.58 -18.47 -22.45
CA LYS A 10 -10.01 -18.56 -21.10
C LYS A 10 -9.68 -20.01 -20.77
N ILE A 11 -8.78 -20.22 -19.83
CA ILE A 11 -8.45 -21.54 -19.30
C ILE A 11 -9.45 -21.87 -18.18
N TRP A 12 -10.20 -22.96 -18.32
CA TRP A 12 -11.12 -23.43 -17.29
C TRP A 12 -10.39 -24.33 -16.31
N MET A 13 -10.32 -23.90 -15.05
CA MET A 13 -9.68 -24.62 -13.97
C MET A 13 -10.75 -25.40 -13.22
N PHE A 14 -10.75 -26.72 -13.40
CA PHE A 14 -11.60 -27.64 -12.66
C PHE A 14 -10.87 -28.11 -11.39
N PRO A 15 -11.51 -28.08 -10.22
CA PRO A 15 -10.87 -28.51 -8.98
C PRO A 15 -10.78 -30.04 -8.88
N PRO A 16 -9.75 -30.60 -8.22
CA PRO A 16 -9.73 -32.01 -7.82
C PRO A 16 -10.87 -32.31 -6.82
N GLY A 17 -11.49 -33.49 -6.92
CA GLY A 17 -12.74 -33.79 -6.22
C GLY A 17 -12.61 -34.79 -5.07
N GLU A 18 -12.75 -34.31 -3.84
CA GLU A 18 -13.21 -35.12 -2.71
C GLU A 18 -14.71 -34.82 -2.43
N PRO A 19 -15.55 -35.81 -2.14
CA PRO A 19 -16.94 -35.59 -1.79
C PRO A 19 -17.07 -34.97 -0.39
N PRO A 20 -18.08 -34.10 -0.14
CA PRO A 20 -18.35 -33.59 1.21
C PRO A 20 -18.79 -34.71 2.16
N SER A 21 -18.45 -34.58 3.45
CA SER A 21 -18.92 -35.49 4.49
C SER A 21 -20.44 -35.37 4.72
N ASP A 22 -21.05 -36.41 5.28
CA ASP A 22 -22.48 -36.41 5.63
C ASP A 22 -22.85 -35.29 6.60
N ASP A 23 -21.95 -34.96 7.54
CA ASP A 23 -22.15 -33.86 8.49
C ASP A 23 -22.14 -32.48 7.81
N LEU A 24 -21.24 -32.27 6.85
CA LEU A 24 -21.18 -31.02 6.09
C LEU A 24 -22.39 -30.89 5.16
N LEU A 25 -22.84 -31.98 4.55
CA LEU A 25 -24.08 -32.04 3.78
C LEU A 25 -25.28 -31.65 4.64
N ALA A 26 -25.39 -32.21 5.85
CA ALA A 26 -26.47 -31.86 6.79
C ALA A 26 -26.43 -30.38 7.18
N ALA A 27 -25.25 -29.80 7.44
CA ALA A 27 -25.08 -28.38 7.73
C ALA A 27 -25.50 -27.47 6.56
N CYS A 28 -25.37 -27.96 5.33
CA CYS A 28 -25.82 -27.27 4.11
C CYS A 28 -27.31 -27.44 3.81
N GLY A 29 -28.07 -28.17 4.64
CA GLY A 29 -29.48 -28.48 4.39
C GLY A 29 -29.69 -29.61 3.37
N GLY A 30 -28.70 -30.49 3.18
CA GLY A 30 -28.74 -31.64 2.27
C GLY A 30 -28.28 -31.34 0.84
N SER A 31 -27.94 -30.08 0.53
CA SER A 31 -27.50 -29.66 -0.80
C SER A 31 -26.07 -30.14 -1.12
N LYS A 32 -25.96 -31.09 -2.07
CA LYS A 32 -24.67 -31.63 -2.52
C LYS A 32 -23.81 -30.61 -3.25
N VAL A 33 -24.43 -29.76 -4.08
CA VAL A 33 -23.73 -28.73 -4.85
C VAL A 33 -23.18 -27.67 -3.90
N LEU A 34 -24.02 -27.16 -2.98
CA LEU A 34 -23.57 -26.16 -2.00
C LEU A 34 -22.44 -26.70 -1.12
N ALA A 35 -22.61 -27.89 -0.54
CA ALA A 35 -21.60 -28.50 0.32
C ALA A 35 -20.26 -28.74 -0.42
N GLY A 36 -20.33 -29.21 -1.67
CA GLY A 36 -19.15 -29.39 -2.51
C GLY A 36 -18.43 -28.07 -2.81
N ILE A 37 -19.17 -26.98 -3.05
CA ILE A 37 -18.59 -25.65 -3.28
C ILE A 37 -17.95 -25.10 -2.00
N LEU A 38 -18.63 -25.22 -0.85
CA LEU A 38 -18.09 -24.74 0.44
C LEU A 38 -16.80 -25.47 0.82
N LEU A 39 -16.78 -26.80 0.71
CA LEU A 39 -15.59 -27.61 0.95
C LEU A 39 -14.41 -27.12 0.10
N ARG A 40 -14.64 -26.89 -1.19
CA ARG A 40 -13.61 -26.39 -2.14
C ARG A 40 -13.11 -24.99 -1.82
N ARG A 41 -13.94 -24.16 -1.19
CA ARG A 41 -13.58 -22.82 -0.73
C ARG A 41 -12.91 -22.83 0.66
N GLY A 42 -12.55 -24.00 1.19
CA GLY A 42 -11.90 -24.15 2.50
C GLY A 42 -12.87 -24.06 3.68
N ILE A 43 -14.17 -24.22 3.44
CA ILE A 43 -15.21 -24.27 4.48
C ILE A 43 -15.59 -25.74 4.67
N ASP A 44 -14.79 -26.43 5.47
CA ASP A 44 -14.74 -27.89 5.58
C ASP A 44 -15.30 -28.46 6.90
N SER A 45 -15.60 -27.61 7.89
CA SER A 45 -16.19 -27.99 9.17
C SER A 45 -17.66 -27.55 9.28
N VAL A 46 -18.42 -28.25 10.14
CA VAL A 46 -19.82 -27.91 10.42
C VAL A 46 -19.92 -26.51 11.04
N GLU A 47 -18.99 -26.16 11.91
CA GLU A 47 -18.91 -24.87 12.58
C GLU A 47 -18.63 -23.75 11.58
N SER A 48 -17.63 -23.90 10.71
CA SER A 48 -17.31 -22.87 9.71
C SER A 48 -18.43 -22.72 8.67
N CYS A 49 -19.08 -23.82 8.28
CA CYS A 49 -20.23 -23.82 7.39
C CYS A 49 -21.43 -23.06 7.98
N ARG A 50 -21.79 -23.34 9.24
CA ARG A 50 -22.88 -22.63 9.93
C ARG A 50 -22.57 -21.15 10.07
N ALA A 51 -21.37 -20.80 10.56
CA ALA A 51 -20.93 -19.42 10.69
C ALA A 51 -20.92 -18.65 9.36
N TYR A 52 -20.70 -19.33 8.24
CA TYR A 52 -20.70 -18.73 6.91
C TYR A 52 -22.12 -18.54 6.32
N LEU A 53 -23.04 -19.47 6.59
CA LEU A 53 -24.40 -19.50 6.02
C LEU A 53 -25.45 -18.80 6.90
N ASP A 54 -25.20 -18.69 8.21
CA ASP A 54 -26.13 -18.11 9.20
C ASP A 54 -25.38 -17.11 10.09
N GLU A 55 -25.65 -15.82 9.87
CA GLU A 55 -25.05 -14.71 10.60
C GLU A 55 -25.28 -14.76 12.12
N SER A 56 -26.36 -15.41 12.58
CA SER A 56 -26.67 -15.51 14.02
C SER A 56 -25.70 -16.43 14.78
N THR A 57 -24.98 -17.28 14.04
CA THR A 57 -23.98 -18.19 14.61
C THR A 57 -22.56 -17.60 14.59
N TYR A 58 -22.35 -16.50 13.87
CA TYR A 58 -21.08 -15.79 13.84
C TYR A 58 -20.91 -14.93 15.10
N LYS A 59 -19.72 -14.94 15.69
CA LYS A 59 -19.37 -14.10 16.85
C LYS A 59 -18.49 -12.95 16.37
N PRO A 60 -19.00 -11.71 16.31
CA PRO A 60 -18.20 -10.57 15.88
C PRO A 60 -17.09 -10.26 16.89
N SER A 61 -15.93 -9.87 16.39
CA SER A 61 -14.81 -9.43 17.21
C SER A 61 -15.14 -8.12 17.93
N HIS A 62 -14.72 -8.00 19.18
CA HIS A 62 -14.91 -6.81 20.00
C HIS A 62 -13.96 -5.69 19.57
N PHE A 63 -14.37 -4.41 19.66
CA PHE A 63 -13.52 -3.28 19.27
C PHE A 63 -12.17 -3.22 20.00
N SER A 64 -12.08 -3.76 21.22
CA SER A 64 -10.82 -3.80 22.00
C SER A 64 -9.77 -4.74 21.42
N GLU A 65 -10.16 -5.64 20.50
CA GLU A 65 -9.22 -6.51 19.78
C GLU A 65 -8.39 -5.72 18.76
N LEU A 66 -8.85 -4.55 18.29
CA LEU A 66 -8.05 -3.66 17.45
C LEU A 66 -6.95 -2.98 18.27
N PRO A 67 -5.66 -3.14 17.91
CA PRO A 67 -4.56 -2.52 18.63
C PRO A 67 -4.72 -1.00 18.70
N ASN A 68 -4.46 -0.45 19.88
CA ASN A 68 -4.58 0.97 20.21
C ASN A 68 -6.00 1.58 20.13
N ALA A 69 -7.05 0.80 19.82
CA ALA A 69 -8.42 1.31 19.75
C ALA A 69 -8.85 1.94 21.08
N GLN A 70 -8.56 1.27 22.21
CA GLN A 70 -8.87 1.79 23.55
C GLN A 70 -8.23 3.16 23.82
N LYS A 71 -6.96 3.35 23.41
CA LYS A 71 -6.25 4.63 23.57
C LYS A 71 -6.86 5.74 22.72
N ALA A 72 -7.33 5.41 21.52
CA ALA A 72 -8.05 6.35 20.66
C ALA A 72 -9.41 6.74 21.26
N ILE A 73 -10.17 5.76 21.78
CA ILE A 73 -11.46 5.98 22.45
C ILE A 73 -11.31 6.92 23.64
N GLU A 74 -10.32 6.68 24.51
CA GLU A 74 -10.05 7.52 25.68
C GLU A 74 -9.68 8.95 25.28
N ARG A 75 -8.88 9.13 24.23
CA ARG A 75 -8.52 10.46 23.74
C ARG A 75 -9.70 11.21 23.13
N LEU A 76 -10.59 10.51 22.42
CA LEU A 76 -11.83 11.07 21.88
C LEU A 76 -12.81 11.46 22.99
N ALA A 77 -13.03 10.57 23.97
CA ALA A 77 -13.88 10.87 25.12
C ALA A 77 -13.42 12.13 25.85
N LYS A 78 -12.11 12.25 26.12
CA LYS A 78 -11.51 13.46 26.71
C LYS A 78 -11.76 14.72 25.86
N ALA A 79 -11.65 14.62 24.54
CA ALA A 79 -11.91 15.75 23.64
C ALA A 79 -13.36 16.22 23.74
N ILE A 80 -14.31 15.28 23.79
CA ILE A 80 -15.75 15.55 23.92
C ILE A 80 -16.05 16.23 25.25
N GLU A 81 -15.59 15.64 26.36
CA GLU A 81 -15.80 16.16 27.72
C GLU A 81 -15.19 17.56 27.91
N SER A 82 -14.02 17.78 27.32
CA SER A 82 -13.30 19.06 27.38
C SER A 82 -13.77 20.07 26.33
N LYS A 83 -14.75 19.71 25.48
CA LYS A 83 -15.24 20.50 24.35
C LYS A 83 -14.12 21.01 23.43
N GLU A 84 -13.07 20.21 23.27
CA GLU A 84 -11.98 20.47 22.34
C GLU A 84 -12.51 20.52 20.90
N LYS A 85 -11.92 21.38 20.07
CA LYS A 85 -12.21 21.40 18.64
C LYS A 85 -11.57 20.17 17.98
N VAL A 86 -12.40 19.28 17.45
CA VAL A 86 -11.98 18.07 16.71
C VAL A 86 -12.17 18.30 15.22
N THR A 87 -11.20 17.87 14.41
CA THR A 87 -11.36 17.81 12.95
C THR A 87 -11.16 16.37 12.48
N VAL A 88 -12.18 15.82 11.80
CA VAL A 88 -12.05 14.53 11.11
C VAL A 88 -11.40 14.76 9.75
N TYR A 89 -10.25 14.15 9.50
CA TYR A 89 -9.53 14.24 8.23
C TYR A 89 -9.72 12.95 7.44
N GLY A 90 -10.56 12.98 6.41
CA GLY A 90 -10.89 11.80 5.60
C GLY A 90 -10.18 11.76 4.25
N ASP A 91 -10.35 10.66 3.53
CA ASP A 91 -10.02 10.56 2.10
C ASP A 91 -11.22 10.86 1.18
N TYR A 92 -10.94 11.10 -0.11
CA TYR A 92 -11.92 11.53 -1.12
C TYR A 92 -12.68 10.38 -1.81
N ASP A 93 -12.36 9.12 -1.50
CA ASP A 93 -13.11 7.98 -2.04
C ASP A 93 -14.24 7.54 -1.08
N VAL A 94 -15.00 6.52 -1.47
CA VAL A 94 -16.18 6.10 -0.69
C VAL A 94 -15.82 5.61 0.71
N ASP A 95 -14.66 4.97 0.89
CA ASP A 95 -14.26 4.46 2.20
C ASP A 95 -13.93 5.63 3.14
N GLY A 96 -13.08 6.55 2.69
CA GLY A 96 -12.79 7.79 3.40
C GLY A 96 -14.04 8.66 3.68
N ILE A 97 -14.94 8.80 2.70
CA ILE A 97 -16.19 9.57 2.84
C ILE A 97 -17.13 8.92 3.87
N THR A 98 -17.34 7.61 3.80
CA THR A 98 -18.26 6.90 4.71
C THR A 98 -17.67 6.79 6.11
N GLY A 99 -16.37 6.54 6.25
CA GLY A 99 -15.66 6.54 7.53
C GLY A 99 -15.69 7.92 8.20
N THR A 100 -15.50 8.99 7.43
CA THR A 100 -15.69 10.37 7.92
C THR A 100 -17.13 10.60 8.38
N SER A 101 -18.11 10.10 7.64
CA SER A 101 -19.53 10.23 7.96
C SER A 101 -19.92 9.46 9.23
N VAL A 102 -19.33 8.29 9.46
CA VAL A 102 -19.46 7.50 10.70
C VAL A 102 -18.93 8.29 11.90
N LEU A 103 -17.69 8.79 11.81
CA LEU A 103 -17.07 9.58 12.87
C LEU A 103 -17.87 10.85 13.18
N LEU A 104 -18.26 11.60 12.14
CA LEU A 104 -19.06 12.82 12.31
C LEU A 104 -20.41 12.55 12.97
N SER A 105 -21.12 11.48 12.54
CA SER A 105 -22.42 11.12 13.10
C SER A 105 -22.32 10.88 14.59
N VAL A 106 -21.38 10.03 15.01
CA VAL A 106 -21.20 9.65 16.43
C VAL A 106 -20.68 10.82 17.26
N LEU A 107 -19.67 11.55 16.76
CA LEU A 107 -19.09 12.67 17.50
C LEU A 107 -20.11 13.80 17.72
N ARG A 108 -20.90 14.17 16.71
CA ARG A 108 -21.98 15.16 16.85
C ARG A 108 -23.07 14.67 17.80
N GLN A 109 -23.48 13.42 17.68
CA GLN A 109 -24.48 12.78 18.54
C GLN A 109 -24.05 12.73 20.03
N LEU A 110 -22.75 12.68 20.30
CA LEU A 110 -22.16 12.74 21.64
C LEU A 110 -21.84 14.17 22.10
N GLY A 111 -22.14 15.19 21.28
CA GLY A 111 -21.97 16.60 21.64
C GLY A 111 -20.57 17.19 21.40
N ALA A 112 -19.74 16.54 20.58
CA ALA A 112 -18.42 17.05 20.22
C ALA A 112 -18.49 18.36 19.39
N ASN A 113 -17.53 19.26 19.61
CA ASN A 113 -17.28 20.37 18.68
C ASN A 113 -16.43 19.86 17.51
N VAL A 114 -17.09 19.34 16.47
CA VAL A 114 -16.42 18.64 15.37
C VAL A 114 -16.71 19.27 14.00
N ASP A 115 -15.67 19.40 13.18
CA ASP A 115 -15.78 19.59 11.73
C ASP A 115 -15.00 18.51 10.97
N PHE A 116 -14.95 18.61 9.65
CA PHE A 116 -14.21 17.68 8.81
C PHE A 116 -13.41 18.39 7.73
N TYR A 117 -12.43 17.68 7.18
CA TYR A 117 -11.62 18.09 6.04
C TYR A 117 -11.45 16.89 5.11
N ILE A 118 -11.74 17.08 3.81
CA ILE A 118 -11.45 16.12 2.75
C ILE A 118 -10.47 16.79 1.77
N PRO A 119 -9.29 16.21 1.50
CA PRO A 119 -8.33 16.80 0.58
C PRO A 119 -8.86 16.74 -0.86
N ASN A 120 -8.54 17.77 -1.65
CA ASN A 120 -8.85 17.73 -3.07
C ASN A 120 -7.86 16.84 -3.83
N ARG A 121 -8.35 15.75 -4.42
CA ARG A 121 -7.52 14.78 -5.18
C ARG A 121 -6.66 15.41 -6.28
N LEU A 122 -7.18 16.43 -6.95
CA LEU A 122 -6.56 17.04 -8.13
C LEU A 122 -5.44 18.02 -7.73
N THR A 123 -5.66 18.79 -6.66
CA THR A 123 -4.76 19.88 -6.26
C THR A 123 -3.89 19.58 -5.04
N GLU A 124 -4.36 18.73 -4.12
CA GLU A 124 -3.67 18.39 -2.88
C GLU A 124 -3.14 16.95 -2.88
N GLY A 125 -3.78 16.06 -3.62
CA GLY A 125 -3.41 14.64 -3.66
C GLY A 125 -3.99 13.84 -2.49
N TYR A 126 -3.37 12.69 -2.21
CA TYR A 126 -3.80 11.74 -1.18
C TYR A 126 -3.13 12.00 0.18
N GLY A 127 -3.88 11.78 1.26
CA GLY A 127 -3.39 11.87 2.63
C GLY A 127 -3.29 13.29 3.18
N LEU A 128 -2.72 13.42 4.38
CA LEU A 128 -2.52 14.73 5.00
C LEU A 128 -1.49 15.53 4.22
N ASN A 129 -1.64 16.86 4.22
CA ASN A 129 -0.62 17.77 3.72
C ASN A 129 -0.27 18.86 4.75
N LEU A 130 0.98 19.32 4.72
CA LEU A 130 1.52 20.29 5.70
C LEU A 130 0.73 21.61 5.74
N LYS A 131 0.23 22.06 4.59
CA LYS A 131 -0.54 23.30 4.46
C LYS A 131 -1.90 23.16 5.17
N ALA A 132 -2.62 22.08 4.91
CA ALA A 132 -3.89 21.78 5.58
C ALA A 132 -3.71 21.66 7.09
N VAL A 133 -2.71 20.90 7.56
CA VAL A 133 -2.41 20.79 9.01
C VAL A 133 -2.14 22.16 9.64
N SER A 134 -1.35 23.00 8.97
CA SER A 134 -1.05 24.35 9.45
C SER A 134 -2.32 25.22 9.55
N VAL A 135 -3.21 25.13 8.56
CA VAL A 135 -4.50 25.85 8.54
C VAL A 135 -5.43 25.36 9.64
N LEU A 136 -5.54 24.04 9.83
CA LEU A 136 -6.37 23.45 10.87
C LEU A 136 -5.90 23.89 12.27
N ALA A 137 -4.60 23.82 12.54
CA ALA A 137 -4.03 24.25 13.81
C ALA A 137 -4.21 25.76 14.06
N SER A 138 -3.85 26.59 13.07
CA SER A 138 -3.78 28.05 13.26
C SER A 138 -5.12 28.75 13.12
N LYS A 139 -5.89 28.46 12.06
CA LYS A 139 -7.14 29.15 11.73
C LYS A 139 -8.36 28.48 12.33
N HIS A 140 -8.45 27.15 12.25
CA HIS A 140 -9.61 26.40 12.76
C HIS A 140 -9.50 26.14 14.27
N ARG A 141 -8.32 26.39 14.86
CA ARG A 141 -8.03 26.17 16.29
C ARG A 141 -8.26 24.71 16.71
N THR A 142 -8.09 23.78 15.78
CA THR A 142 -8.19 22.34 16.01
C THR A 142 -7.22 21.90 17.11
N LYS A 143 -7.70 21.07 18.04
CA LYS A 143 -6.91 20.47 19.13
C LYS A 143 -6.67 18.99 18.95
N LEU A 144 -7.54 18.32 18.19
CA LEU A 144 -7.43 16.92 17.84
C LEU A 144 -7.77 16.72 16.37
N ILE A 145 -6.85 16.14 15.61
CA ILE A 145 -7.10 15.61 14.27
C ILE A 145 -7.37 14.11 14.39
N VAL A 146 -8.45 13.63 13.79
CA VAL A 146 -8.79 12.21 13.69
C VAL A 146 -8.77 11.84 12.23
N THR A 147 -7.76 11.10 11.79
CA THR A 147 -7.70 10.67 10.39
C THR A 147 -8.59 9.45 10.18
N CYS A 148 -9.13 9.32 8.98
CA CYS A 148 -9.86 8.15 8.53
C CYS A 148 -9.39 7.80 7.12
N ASP A 149 -9.06 6.52 6.92
CA ASP A 149 -8.62 6.00 5.62
C ASP A 149 -7.36 6.67 5.04
N CYS A 150 -6.59 7.29 5.94
CA CYS A 150 -5.31 7.91 5.62
C CYS A 150 -4.52 8.16 6.92
N GLY A 151 -3.28 8.61 6.76
CA GLY A 151 -2.46 9.10 7.87
C GLY A 151 -1.34 8.16 8.30
N VAL A 152 -1.41 6.85 8.03
CA VAL A 152 -0.37 5.89 8.50
C VAL A 152 1.00 6.16 7.90
N SER A 153 1.06 6.78 6.72
CA SER A 153 2.30 7.18 6.04
C SER A 153 2.64 8.67 6.19
N ASN A 154 1.81 9.45 6.89
CA ASN A 154 1.95 10.92 7.00
C ASN A 154 2.76 11.34 8.24
N PHE A 155 3.99 10.82 8.35
CA PHE A 155 4.87 11.11 9.48
C PHE A 155 5.12 12.61 9.66
N SER A 156 5.51 13.30 8.58
CA SER A 156 5.87 14.72 8.59
C SER A 156 4.69 15.61 9.00
N GLU A 157 3.51 15.34 8.47
CA GLU A 157 2.30 16.10 8.75
C GLU A 157 1.82 15.92 10.18
N ILE A 158 1.86 14.70 10.71
CA ILE A 158 1.47 14.41 12.09
C ILE A 158 2.51 14.96 13.08
N ASN A 159 3.79 14.91 12.74
CA ASN A 159 4.84 15.54 13.53
C ASN A 159 4.68 17.07 13.57
N LEU A 160 4.31 17.70 12.44
CA LEU A 160 3.97 19.12 12.40
C LEU A 160 2.77 19.42 13.30
N ALA A 161 1.68 18.66 13.20
CA ALA A 161 0.50 18.82 14.07
C ALA A 161 0.89 18.80 15.55
N LYS A 162 1.70 17.80 15.95
CA LYS A 162 2.22 17.68 17.32
C LYS A 162 3.06 18.90 17.74
N SER A 163 3.93 19.40 16.86
CA SER A 163 4.75 20.60 17.14
C SER A 163 3.92 21.87 17.32
N LEU A 164 2.73 21.91 16.71
CA LEU A 164 1.75 22.99 16.82
C LEU A 164 0.79 22.79 18.02
N GLY A 165 1.01 21.77 18.85
CA GLY A 165 0.16 21.45 19.99
C GLY A 165 -1.20 20.86 19.61
N VAL A 166 -1.28 20.19 18.45
CA VAL A 166 -2.46 19.47 17.97
C VAL A 166 -2.19 17.97 18.06
N ASP A 167 -3.03 17.25 18.80
CA ASP A 167 -2.95 15.79 18.87
C ASP A 167 -3.49 15.17 17.58
N ALA A 168 -3.02 13.98 17.25
CA ALA A 168 -3.53 13.19 16.13
C ALA A 168 -3.91 11.77 16.57
N LEU A 169 -5.02 11.25 16.02
CA LEU A 169 -5.39 9.84 16.03
C LEU A 169 -5.39 9.36 14.57
N VAL A 170 -4.73 8.24 14.31
CA VAL A 170 -4.67 7.66 12.96
C VAL A 170 -5.54 6.43 12.90
N LEU A 171 -6.63 6.48 12.12
CA LEU A 171 -7.49 5.33 11.82
C LEU A 171 -7.32 4.97 10.34
N ASP A 172 -6.59 3.90 10.06
CA ASP A 172 -6.14 3.59 8.70
C ASP A 172 -6.01 2.07 8.50
N HIS A 173 -5.98 1.61 7.25
CA HIS A 173 -5.84 0.22 6.85
C HIS A 173 -4.82 -0.02 5.73
N HIS A 174 -4.23 1.05 5.20
CA HIS A 174 -3.27 1.02 4.11
C HIS A 174 -1.99 0.23 4.42
N THR A 175 -1.07 0.15 3.45
CA THR A 175 0.22 -0.51 3.69
C THR A 175 1.01 0.29 4.71
N MET A 176 1.41 -0.34 5.82
CA MET A 176 2.13 0.33 6.89
C MET A 176 3.58 0.61 6.46
N PRO A 177 4.08 1.85 6.66
CA PRO A 177 5.49 2.15 6.51
C PRO A 177 6.30 1.54 7.68
N GLU A 178 7.62 1.50 7.53
CA GLU A 178 8.52 1.03 8.59
C GLU A 178 8.46 1.89 9.86
N MET A 179 8.22 3.20 9.70
CA MET A 179 8.10 4.16 10.79
C MET A 179 6.67 4.71 10.84
N LEU A 180 5.98 4.42 11.94
CA LEU A 180 4.65 4.97 12.18
C LEU A 180 4.71 6.43 12.65
N PRO A 181 3.71 7.24 12.31
CA PRO A 181 3.65 8.65 12.69
C PRO A 181 3.55 8.83 14.21
N PRO A 182 4.02 9.96 14.77
CA PRO A 182 4.04 10.20 16.21
C PRO A 182 2.66 10.62 16.77
N ALA A 183 1.60 9.92 16.35
CA ALA A 183 0.22 10.12 16.78
C ALA A 183 0.00 9.65 18.23
N VAL A 184 -1.06 10.14 18.88
CA VAL A 184 -1.50 9.65 20.19
C VAL A 184 -1.83 8.17 20.11
N ALA A 185 -2.55 7.75 19.06
CA ALA A 185 -2.81 6.35 18.75
C ALA A 185 -2.81 6.14 17.24
N VAL A 186 -2.25 5.01 16.80
CA VAL A 186 -2.39 4.48 15.44
C VAL A 186 -3.21 3.20 15.56
N VAL A 187 -4.48 3.25 15.16
CA VAL A 187 -5.41 2.12 15.16
C VAL A 187 -5.40 1.54 13.75
N HIS A 188 -4.85 0.34 13.61
CA HIS A 188 -4.59 -0.24 12.31
C HIS A 188 -4.74 -1.76 12.34
N PRO A 189 -5.56 -2.37 11.45
CA PRO A 189 -5.85 -3.80 11.50
C PRO A 189 -4.64 -4.67 11.14
N LYS A 190 -3.73 -4.18 10.27
CA LYS A 190 -2.47 -4.89 9.95
C LYS A 190 -1.44 -4.97 11.09
N LEU A 191 -1.73 -4.41 12.27
CA LEU A 191 -0.98 -4.69 13.50
C LEU A 191 -1.36 -6.04 14.12
N LEU A 192 -2.45 -6.67 13.64
CA LEU A 192 -2.88 -8.01 13.99
C LEU A 192 -2.21 -9.04 13.06
N GLY A 193 -2.23 -10.31 13.47
CA GLY A 193 -1.85 -11.40 12.57
C GLY A 193 -2.82 -11.55 11.39
N GLU A 194 -2.33 -11.98 10.23
CA GLU A 194 -3.11 -12.08 8.97
C GLU A 194 -4.39 -12.91 9.10
N GLU A 195 -4.39 -13.89 10.01
CA GLU A 195 -5.55 -14.76 10.26
C GLU A 195 -6.65 -14.12 11.13
N HIS A 196 -6.38 -12.97 11.74
CA HIS A 196 -7.35 -12.31 12.62
C HIS A 196 -8.58 -11.84 11.82
N PRO A 197 -9.82 -12.03 12.32
CA PRO A 197 -11.03 -11.59 11.62
C PRO A 197 -11.04 -10.12 11.20
N LEU A 198 -10.45 -9.26 12.04
CA LEU A 198 -10.34 -7.82 11.82
C LEU A 198 -9.19 -7.39 10.87
N TYR A 199 -8.31 -8.29 10.43
CA TYR A 199 -7.08 -7.94 9.69
C TYR A 199 -7.36 -7.18 8.37
N ASN A 200 -8.46 -7.51 7.70
CA ASN A 200 -8.86 -6.93 6.41
C ASN A 200 -9.90 -5.80 6.55
N LEU A 201 -10.10 -5.23 7.75
CA LEU A 201 -11.03 -4.11 7.89
C LEU A 201 -10.57 -2.90 7.03
N PRO A 202 -11.48 -2.27 6.28
CA PRO A 202 -11.20 -0.99 5.61
C PRO A 202 -11.24 0.18 6.59
N GLY A 203 -10.88 1.38 6.13
CA GLY A 203 -10.92 2.63 6.90
C GLY A 203 -12.27 2.87 7.58
N VAL A 204 -13.41 2.70 6.88
CA VAL A 204 -14.75 2.80 7.49
C VAL A 204 -14.96 1.76 8.59
N GLY A 205 -14.39 0.57 8.43
CA GLY A 205 -14.47 -0.52 9.40
C GLY A 205 -13.68 -0.22 10.67
N VAL A 206 -12.49 0.36 10.53
CA VAL A 206 -11.67 0.84 11.66
C VAL A 206 -12.39 1.97 12.39
N ALA A 207 -12.92 2.95 11.65
CA ALA A 207 -13.72 4.04 12.19
C ALA A 207 -14.95 3.54 12.94
N TYR A 208 -15.65 2.53 12.39
CA TYR A 208 -16.79 1.88 13.02
C TYR A 208 -16.42 1.23 14.36
N LYS A 209 -15.34 0.44 14.44
CA LYS A 209 -14.93 -0.20 15.69
C LYS A 209 -14.52 0.81 16.76
N VAL A 210 -13.83 1.89 16.38
CA VAL A 210 -13.53 2.98 17.32
C VAL A 210 -14.81 3.69 17.79
N CYS A 211 -15.77 3.93 16.90
CA CYS A 211 -17.05 4.53 17.24
C CYS A 211 -17.93 3.61 18.10
N GLU A 212 -17.93 2.30 17.84
CA GLU A 212 -18.57 1.28 18.66
C GLU A 212 -18.04 1.38 20.10
N GLY A 213 -16.71 1.34 20.27
CA GLY A 213 -16.11 1.48 21.59
C GLY A 213 -16.36 2.81 22.27
N LEU A 214 -16.40 3.91 21.51
CA LEU A 214 -16.75 5.23 22.02
C LEU A 214 -18.22 5.30 22.48
N LEU A 215 -19.15 4.74 21.72
CA LEU A 215 -20.55 4.63 22.13
C LEU A 215 -20.70 3.77 23.39
N HIS A 216 -19.97 2.65 23.49
CA HIS A 216 -19.91 1.84 24.70
C HIS A 216 -19.39 2.62 25.91
N HIS A 217 -18.34 3.43 25.73
CA HIS A 217 -17.79 4.30 26.78
C HIS A 217 -18.85 5.24 27.38
N PHE A 218 -19.76 5.78 26.55
CA PHE A 218 -20.87 6.64 26.97
C PHE A 218 -22.17 5.88 27.28
N GLY A 219 -22.15 4.54 27.39
CA GLY A 219 -23.33 3.72 27.73
C GLY A 219 -24.37 3.60 26.61
N ARG A 220 -23.97 3.80 25.35
CA ARG A 220 -24.82 3.84 24.16
C ARG A 220 -24.44 2.79 23.09
N GLY A 221 -23.81 1.69 23.51
CA GLY A 221 -23.28 0.64 22.62
C GLY A 221 -24.29 0.10 21.60
N GLU A 222 -25.55 -0.08 22.01
CA GLU A 222 -26.67 -0.55 21.17
C GLU A 222 -26.94 0.34 19.93
N GLU A 223 -26.40 1.56 19.89
CA GLU A 223 -26.58 2.46 18.76
C GLU A 223 -25.56 2.26 17.63
N SER A 224 -24.53 1.44 17.83
CA SER A 224 -23.52 1.14 16.79
C SER A 224 -24.17 0.53 15.54
N ASP A 225 -25.22 -0.27 15.74
CA ASP A 225 -26.00 -0.94 14.71
C ASP A 225 -26.66 0.01 13.70
N LYS A 226 -26.84 1.29 14.07
CA LYS A 226 -27.38 2.33 13.19
C LYS A 226 -26.35 2.85 12.19
N LEU A 227 -25.07 2.52 12.35
CA LEU A 227 -23.96 2.98 11.49
C LEU A 227 -23.68 2.00 10.35
N LEU A 228 -24.27 0.80 10.40
CA LEU A 228 -23.99 -0.30 9.48
C LEU A 228 -24.36 0.00 8.03
N ASP A 229 -25.20 1.01 7.76
CA ASP A 229 -25.48 1.47 6.40
C ASP A 229 -24.24 2.12 5.76
N PHE A 230 -23.59 3.07 6.43
CA PHE A 230 -22.33 3.64 5.97
C PHE A 230 -21.21 2.62 5.91
N VAL A 231 -21.09 1.76 6.93
CA VAL A 231 -20.07 0.70 6.97
C VAL A 231 -20.21 -0.21 5.76
N THR A 232 -21.43 -0.70 5.48
CA THR A 232 -21.67 -1.57 4.33
C THR A 232 -21.35 -0.89 3.01
N LEU A 233 -21.74 0.38 2.86
CA LEU A 233 -21.46 1.17 1.66
C LEU A 233 -19.95 1.31 1.42
N GLY A 234 -19.17 1.70 2.43
CA GLY A 234 -17.72 1.84 2.32
C GLY A 234 -17.03 0.51 2.05
N MET A 235 -17.38 -0.55 2.80
CA MET A 235 -16.77 -1.87 2.66
C MET A 235 -16.96 -2.49 1.26
N ILE A 236 -18.17 -2.39 0.70
CA ILE A 236 -18.40 -2.90 -0.66
C ILE A 236 -17.67 -2.03 -1.70
N ALA A 237 -17.59 -0.71 -1.48
CA ALA A 237 -16.94 0.21 -2.40
C ALA A 237 -15.41 0.07 -2.44
N ASP A 238 -14.78 -0.23 -1.30
CA ASP A 238 -13.33 -0.49 -1.18
C ASP A 238 -12.91 -1.88 -1.68
N LEU A 239 -13.89 -2.71 -2.07
CA LEU A 239 -13.65 -4.06 -2.58
C LEU A 239 -12.89 -4.95 -1.57
N VAL A 240 -13.09 -4.77 -0.26
CA VAL A 240 -12.38 -5.60 0.73
C VAL A 240 -12.76 -7.08 0.62
N PRO A 241 -11.86 -8.02 1.01
CA PRO A 241 -12.19 -9.44 1.10
C PRO A 241 -13.43 -9.66 1.98
N LEU A 242 -14.49 -10.23 1.41
CA LEU A 242 -15.73 -10.58 2.11
C LEU A 242 -15.62 -11.94 2.78
N VAL A 243 -14.74 -12.00 3.78
CA VAL A 243 -14.51 -13.18 4.65
C VAL A 243 -14.62 -12.77 6.12
N LYS A 244 -14.91 -13.72 7.01
CA LYS A 244 -14.97 -13.52 8.48
C LYS A 244 -15.75 -12.24 8.86
N GLU A 245 -15.14 -11.29 9.58
CA GLU A 245 -15.81 -10.08 10.09
C GLU A 245 -16.39 -9.24 8.96
N ASN A 246 -15.63 -9.05 7.87
CA ASN A 246 -16.08 -8.23 6.75
C ASN A 246 -17.35 -8.79 6.10
N ARG A 247 -17.40 -10.12 5.92
CA ARG A 247 -18.59 -10.80 5.42
C ARG A 247 -19.78 -10.59 6.35
N TYR A 248 -19.56 -10.78 7.65
CA TYR A 248 -20.60 -10.62 8.66
C TYR A 248 -21.18 -9.19 8.62
N LEU A 249 -20.34 -8.16 8.70
CA LEU A 249 -20.77 -6.76 8.69
C LEU A 249 -21.57 -6.39 7.44
N VAL A 250 -21.11 -6.82 6.26
CA VAL A 250 -21.84 -6.60 5.01
C VAL A 250 -23.14 -7.39 4.96
N LYS A 251 -23.18 -8.63 5.45
CA LYS A 251 -24.38 -9.47 5.49
C LYS A 251 -25.49 -8.82 6.34
N VAL A 252 -25.16 -8.35 7.54
CA VAL A 252 -26.15 -7.72 8.44
C VAL A 252 -26.45 -6.27 8.09
N GLY A 253 -25.52 -5.57 7.45
CA GLY A 253 -25.64 -4.16 7.14
C GLY A 253 -26.29 -3.84 5.79
N LEU A 254 -26.24 -4.75 4.81
CA LEU A 254 -26.87 -4.54 3.50
C LEU A 254 -28.39 -4.29 3.56
N PRO A 255 -29.17 -5.04 4.36
CA PRO A 255 -30.59 -4.71 4.57
C PRO A 255 -30.80 -3.33 5.21
N LYS A 256 -29.89 -2.93 6.10
CA LYS A 256 -29.94 -1.64 6.79
C LYS A 256 -29.61 -0.48 5.85
N LEU A 257 -28.70 -0.69 4.90
CA LEU A 257 -28.39 0.29 3.85
C LEU A 257 -29.60 0.55 2.94
N VAL A 258 -30.24 -0.50 2.44
CA VAL A 258 -31.41 -0.37 1.53
C VAL A 258 -32.61 0.28 2.23
N LYS A 259 -32.76 0.03 3.54
CA LYS A 259 -33.83 0.59 4.39
C LYS A 259 -33.36 1.79 5.23
N SER A 260 -32.27 2.44 4.84
CA SER A 260 -31.70 3.53 5.65
C SER A 260 -32.70 4.68 5.83
N GLU A 261 -32.76 5.21 7.05
CA GLU A 261 -33.57 6.38 7.39
C GLU A 261 -32.84 7.70 7.12
N ARG A 262 -31.56 7.63 6.72
CA ARG A 262 -30.76 8.83 6.42
C ARG A 262 -31.21 9.42 5.11
N ILE A 263 -31.72 10.66 5.17
CA ILE A 263 -32.27 11.36 4.01
C ILE A 263 -31.28 11.46 2.84
N GLY A 264 -29.98 11.59 3.11
CA GLY A 264 -28.93 11.60 2.11
C GLY A 264 -28.80 10.29 1.35
N LEU A 265 -28.78 9.16 2.07
CA LEU A 265 -28.74 7.82 1.48
C LEU A 265 -30.05 7.52 0.75
N GLN A 266 -31.20 7.92 1.28
CA GLN A 266 -32.49 7.79 0.61
C GLN A 266 -32.52 8.53 -0.73
N ALA A 267 -32.06 9.79 -0.74
CA ALA A 267 -31.97 10.59 -1.96
C ALA A 267 -31.05 9.94 -2.99
N LEU A 268 -29.92 9.35 -2.56
CA LEU A 268 -28.99 8.66 -3.46
C LEU A 268 -29.56 7.33 -3.99
N LEU A 269 -30.20 6.52 -3.13
CA LEU A 269 -30.86 5.27 -3.50
C LEU A 269 -31.94 5.49 -4.57
N GLN A 270 -32.70 6.58 -4.46
CA GLN A 270 -33.71 6.98 -5.46
C GLN A 270 -33.10 7.27 -6.84
N GLN A 271 -31.81 7.66 -6.94
CA GLN A 271 -31.12 7.89 -8.21
C GLN A 271 -30.64 6.61 -8.90
N VAL A 272 -30.63 5.47 -8.20
CA VAL A 272 -30.11 4.21 -8.71
C VAL A 272 -31.23 3.21 -8.96
N GLY A 273 -32.07 2.96 -7.95
CA GLY A 273 -32.90 1.75 -7.88
C GLY A 273 -32.06 0.47 -7.90
N GLY A 274 -32.68 -0.69 -7.68
CA GLY A 274 -31.97 -1.98 -7.77
C GLY A 274 -32.45 -3.00 -6.75
N LYS A 275 -31.83 -4.18 -6.79
CA LYS A 275 -32.04 -5.25 -5.82
C LYS A 275 -31.18 -4.98 -4.57
N GLU A 276 -31.56 -5.61 -3.46
CA GLU A 276 -30.77 -5.60 -2.21
C GLU A 276 -29.59 -6.57 -2.34
N ASP A 277 -28.57 -6.16 -3.10
CA ASP A 277 -27.34 -6.91 -3.31
C ASP A 277 -26.11 -6.00 -3.32
N THR A 278 -24.92 -6.60 -3.38
CA THR A 278 -23.65 -5.87 -3.49
C THR A 278 -23.52 -5.12 -4.81
N ASP A 279 -24.27 -5.50 -5.86
CA ASP A 279 -24.23 -4.87 -7.18
C ASP A 279 -24.91 -3.48 -7.13
N LEU A 280 -25.98 -3.31 -6.34
CA LEU A 280 -26.57 -2.00 -6.02
C LEU A 280 -25.51 -1.01 -5.51
N VAL A 281 -24.61 -1.47 -4.65
CA VAL A 281 -23.55 -0.62 -4.10
C VAL A 281 -22.42 -0.45 -5.11
N GLY A 282 -21.83 -1.55 -5.60
CA GLY A 282 -20.63 -1.54 -6.44
C GLY A 282 -20.84 -0.89 -7.81
N PHE A 283 -22.02 -1.02 -8.42
CA PHE A 283 -22.33 -0.45 -9.74
C PHE A 283 -23.31 0.73 -9.69
N GLY A 284 -23.97 0.94 -8.56
CA GLY A 284 -24.98 1.98 -8.38
C GLY A 284 -24.51 3.16 -7.54
N LEU A 285 -24.40 2.94 -6.23
CA LEU A 285 -24.11 4.00 -5.24
C LEU A 285 -22.65 4.45 -5.29
N ALA A 286 -21.70 3.51 -5.17
CA ALA A 286 -20.27 3.82 -5.06
C ALA A 286 -19.74 4.62 -6.26
N PRO A 287 -20.10 4.32 -7.53
CA PRO A 287 -19.66 5.12 -8.67
C PRO A 287 -20.14 6.59 -8.64
N ARG A 288 -21.30 6.87 -8.04
CA ARG A 288 -21.82 8.24 -7.90
C ARG A 288 -21.04 9.06 -6.88
N ILE A 289 -20.70 8.43 -5.76
CA ILE A 289 -19.88 9.04 -4.71
C ILE A 289 -18.44 9.24 -5.21
N ASN A 290 -17.83 8.21 -5.79
CA ASN A 290 -16.49 8.30 -6.36
C ASN A 290 -16.36 9.30 -7.52
N ALA A 291 -17.46 9.64 -8.20
CA ALA A 291 -17.41 10.62 -9.29
C ALA A 291 -17.01 12.00 -8.79
N VAL A 292 -17.50 12.45 -7.63
CA VAL A 292 -17.12 13.76 -7.09
C VAL A 292 -15.65 13.78 -6.68
N GLY A 293 -15.12 12.75 -6.02
CA GLY A 293 -13.67 12.67 -5.72
C GLY A 293 -12.75 12.55 -6.94
N ARG A 294 -13.30 12.29 -8.14
CA ARG A 294 -12.53 12.22 -9.40
C ARG A 294 -12.60 13.48 -10.25
N LEU A 295 -13.69 14.24 -10.13
CA LEU A 295 -14.03 15.33 -11.04
C LEU A 295 -14.26 16.69 -10.34
N SER A 296 -14.50 16.70 -9.03
CA SER A 296 -14.89 17.89 -8.28
C SER A 296 -14.53 17.77 -6.79
N ASP A 297 -15.24 18.49 -5.91
CA ASP A 297 -15.00 18.51 -4.48
C ASP A 297 -15.75 17.35 -3.77
N ALA A 298 -14.98 16.43 -3.19
CA ALA A 298 -15.49 15.28 -2.45
C ALA A 298 -16.20 15.65 -1.13
N ALA A 299 -15.99 16.85 -0.59
CA ALA A 299 -16.68 17.30 0.62
C ALA A 299 -18.21 17.31 0.46
N SER A 300 -18.71 17.52 -0.76
CA SER A 300 -20.14 17.46 -1.10
C SER A 300 -20.78 16.09 -0.81
N ALA A 301 -20.01 15.00 -0.91
CA ALA A 301 -20.49 13.67 -0.57
C ALA A 301 -20.63 13.48 0.95
N VAL A 302 -19.67 13.95 1.75
CA VAL A 302 -19.79 13.93 3.23
C VAL A 302 -20.95 14.80 3.69
N GLU A 303 -21.16 15.95 3.04
CA GLU A 303 -22.33 16.81 3.29
C GLU A 303 -23.63 16.07 2.99
N LEU A 304 -23.72 15.38 1.84
CA LEU A 304 -24.89 14.57 1.50
C LEU A 304 -25.15 13.49 2.56
N MET A 305 -24.12 12.79 3.02
CA MET A 305 -24.26 11.72 4.00
C MET A 305 -24.70 12.24 5.37
N THR A 306 -24.34 13.48 5.74
CA THR A 306 -24.52 14.00 7.10
C THR A 306 -25.55 15.13 7.23
N THR A 307 -26.19 15.55 6.13
CA THR A 307 -27.21 16.59 6.15
C THR A 307 -28.53 16.10 6.75
N GLU A 308 -29.22 17.01 7.43
CA GLU A 308 -30.58 16.83 7.97
C GLU A 308 -31.63 17.62 7.16
N ASP A 309 -31.22 18.33 6.11
CA ASP A 309 -32.11 19.06 5.20
C ASP A 309 -32.47 18.21 3.97
N PRO A 310 -33.75 17.82 3.78
CA PRO A 310 -34.19 17.01 2.64
C PRO A 310 -34.00 17.68 1.28
N GLN A 311 -34.16 19.01 1.19
CA GLN A 311 -33.94 19.74 -0.05
C GLN A 311 -32.47 19.70 -0.41
N ARG A 312 -31.59 19.99 0.56
CA ARG A 312 -30.14 19.94 0.37
C ARG A 312 -29.67 18.53 -0.01
N ALA A 313 -30.23 17.50 0.61
CA ALA A 313 -29.94 16.10 0.27
C ALA A 313 -30.29 15.79 -1.20
N GLN A 314 -31.46 16.25 -1.66
CA GLN A 314 -31.87 16.03 -3.05
C GLN A 314 -30.97 16.78 -4.04
N GLU A 315 -30.60 18.03 -3.75
CA GLU A 315 -29.70 18.84 -4.57
C GLU A 315 -28.33 18.16 -4.73
N LEU A 316 -27.73 17.72 -3.62
CA LEU A 316 -26.45 17.04 -3.60
C LEU A 316 -26.51 15.68 -4.29
N ALA A 317 -27.56 14.88 -4.07
CA ALA A 317 -27.74 13.59 -4.74
C ALA A 317 -27.84 13.76 -6.28
N GLN A 318 -28.54 14.80 -6.75
CA GLN A 318 -28.58 15.13 -8.17
C GLN A 318 -27.24 15.61 -8.69
N GLN A 319 -26.47 16.37 -7.91
CA GLN A 319 -25.10 16.77 -8.27
C GLN A 319 -24.21 15.54 -8.47
N LEU A 320 -24.17 14.61 -7.52
CA LEU A 320 -23.40 13.36 -7.64
C LEU A 320 -23.83 12.53 -8.85
N ALA A 321 -25.14 12.48 -9.15
CA ALA A 321 -25.65 11.81 -10.33
C ALA A 321 -25.16 12.46 -11.64
N ARG A 322 -25.17 13.80 -11.72
CA ARG A 322 -24.63 14.55 -12.87
C ARG A 322 -23.12 14.32 -13.05
N GLU A 323 -22.35 14.38 -11.97
CA GLU A 323 -20.90 14.13 -12.03
C GLU A 323 -20.59 12.69 -12.46
N ASN A 324 -21.36 11.70 -12.01
CA ASN A 324 -21.18 10.34 -12.52
C ASN A 324 -21.56 10.19 -14.01
N ALA A 325 -22.61 10.86 -14.48
CA ALA A 325 -22.94 10.86 -15.91
C ALA A 325 -21.80 11.48 -16.74
N ARG A 326 -21.24 12.61 -16.30
CA ARG A 326 -20.07 13.25 -16.91
C ARG A 326 -18.85 12.34 -16.90
N ARG A 327 -18.58 11.67 -15.78
CA ARG A 327 -17.51 10.68 -15.66
C ARG A 327 -17.70 9.52 -16.64
N GLN A 328 -18.91 8.99 -16.78
CA GLN A 328 -19.23 7.90 -17.72
C GLN A 328 -18.98 8.32 -19.17
N GLU A 329 -19.47 9.50 -19.58
CA GLU A 329 -19.26 10.06 -20.92
C GLU A 329 -17.77 10.21 -21.23
N LEU A 330 -17.02 10.78 -20.30
CA LEU A 330 -15.58 10.96 -20.41
C LEU A 330 -14.84 9.62 -20.51
N CYS A 331 -15.24 8.62 -19.72
CA CYS A 331 -14.68 7.26 -19.80
C CYS A 331 -14.94 6.61 -21.16
N GLU A 332 -16.16 6.74 -21.72
CA GLU A 332 -16.48 6.16 -23.03
C GLU A 332 -15.69 6.82 -24.16
N ARG A 333 -15.59 8.16 -24.14
CA ARG A 333 -14.80 8.93 -25.11
C ARG A 333 -13.33 8.51 -25.08
N ILE A 334 -12.71 8.57 -23.90
CA ILE A 334 -11.30 8.21 -23.73
C ILE A 334 -11.06 6.73 -24.05
N PHE A 335 -11.97 5.83 -23.68
CA PHE A 335 -11.86 4.41 -24.05
C PHE A 335 -11.86 4.23 -25.57
N ALA A 336 -12.76 4.88 -26.32
CA ALA A 336 -12.81 4.78 -27.77
C ALA A 336 -11.57 5.37 -28.47
N GLU A 337 -10.99 6.44 -27.92
CA GLU A 337 -9.74 7.02 -28.40
C GLU A 337 -8.54 6.12 -28.09
N ALA A 338 -8.41 5.69 -26.84
CA ALA A 338 -7.35 4.80 -26.38
C ALA A 338 -7.39 3.45 -27.11
N ASP A 339 -8.57 2.88 -27.34
CA ASP A 339 -8.73 1.65 -28.10
C ASP A 339 -8.19 1.78 -29.53
N ARG A 340 -8.53 2.87 -30.23
CA ARG A 340 -7.99 3.18 -31.56
C ARG A 340 -6.48 3.39 -31.52
N ARG A 341 -5.96 4.06 -30.50
CA ARG A 341 -4.52 4.26 -30.31
C ARG A 341 -3.80 2.92 -30.18
N VAL A 342 -4.26 2.03 -29.30
CA VAL A 342 -3.68 0.69 -29.14
C VAL A 342 -3.67 -0.07 -30.47
N MET A 343 -4.78 -0.08 -31.20
CA MET A 343 -4.89 -0.78 -32.48
C MET A 343 -4.01 -0.20 -33.60
N THR A 344 -3.54 1.04 -33.47
CA THR A 344 -2.75 1.72 -34.51
C THR A 344 -1.27 1.84 -34.16
N THR A 345 -0.90 1.83 -32.88
CA THR A 345 0.48 2.10 -32.44
C THR A 345 1.17 0.94 -31.74
N CYS A 346 0.45 -0.06 -31.24
CA CYS A 346 1.03 -1.19 -30.52
C CYS A 346 1.10 -2.43 -31.41
N ASP A 347 2.21 -3.17 -31.32
CA ASP A 347 2.35 -4.47 -31.98
C ASP A 347 1.87 -5.57 -31.03
N LEU A 348 0.58 -5.87 -31.02
CA LEU A 348 0.01 -6.84 -30.09
C LEU A 348 0.48 -8.28 -30.31
N ASP A 349 1.14 -8.60 -31.43
CA ASP A 349 1.75 -9.91 -31.62
C ASP A 349 3.03 -10.06 -30.78
N GLN A 350 3.78 -8.97 -30.57
CA GLN A 350 5.02 -8.93 -29.77
C GLN A 350 4.82 -8.36 -28.36
N ASP A 351 4.09 -7.25 -28.22
CA ASP A 351 4.01 -6.41 -27.03
C ASP A 351 3.07 -6.98 -25.97
N LYS A 352 3.62 -7.64 -24.95
CA LYS A 352 2.93 -8.18 -23.78
C LYS A 352 2.37 -7.11 -22.84
N GLY A 353 2.73 -5.83 -22.99
CA GLY A 353 2.15 -4.71 -22.25
C GLY A 353 1.73 -3.56 -23.17
N ILE A 354 0.87 -2.69 -22.67
CA ILE A 354 0.39 -1.50 -23.39
C ILE A 354 0.77 -0.27 -22.58
N CYS A 355 1.48 0.69 -23.18
CA CYS A 355 1.73 2.00 -22.57
C CYS A 355 1.38 3.12 -23.54
N ILE A 356 0.35 3.92 -23.20
CA ILE A 356 -0.19 4.98 -24.06
C ILE A 356 -0.48 6.24 -23.23
N TYR A 357 -0.42 7.40 -23.86
CA TYR A 357 -0.78 8.67 -23.23
C TYR A 357 -1.30 9.66 -24.28
N ASP A 358 -2.10 10.63 -23.83
CA ASP A 358 -2.66 11.69 -24.67
C ASP A 358 -2.95 12.94 -23.85
N GLU A 359 -2.91 14.12 -24.49
CA GLU A 359 -3.18 15.41 -23.84
C GLU A 359 -4.66 15.63 -23.52
N THR A 360 -5.56 14.99 -24.27
CA THR A 360 -7.02 15.17 -24.13
C THR A 360 -7.65 14.27 -23.08
N TRP A 361 -6.86 13.37 -22.48
CA TRP A 361 -7.29 12.42 -21.47
C TRP A 361 -7.25 13.05 -20.09
N HIS A 362 -8.18 12.65 -19.22
CA HIS A 362 -8.31 13.23 -17.88
C HIS A 362 -7.84 12.24 -16.81
N HIS A 363 -6.82 12.62 -16.05
CA HIS A 363 -6.16 11.75 -15.06
C HIS A 363 -7.13 11.15 -14.02
N GLY A 364 -8.19 11.86 -13.64
CA GLY A 364 -9.24 11.33 -12.74
C GLY A 364 -9.97 10.07 -13.24
N VAL A 365 -9.93 9.77 -14.54
CA VAL A 365 -10.63 8.61 -15.14
C VAL A 365 -9.74 7.62 -15.89
N VAL A 366 -8.46 7.95 -16.17
CA VAL A 366 -7.59 7.05 -16.96
C VAL A 366 -7.44 5.66 -16.32
N GLY A 367 -7.44 5.55 -14.99
CA GLY A 367 -7.40 4.24 -14.31
C GLY A 367 -8.64 3.36 -14.57
N ILE A 368 -9.81 3.95 -14.79
CA ILE A 368 -11.04 3.22 -15.16
C ILE A 368 -10.92 2.71 -16.59
N VAL A 369 -10.42 3.55 -17.49
CA VAL A 369 -10.19 3.18 -18.89
C VAL A 369 -9.11 2.09 -18.98
N ALA A 370 -8.05 2.17 -18.18
CA ALA A 370 -7.01 1.14 -18.08
C ALA A 370 -7.63 -0.24 -17.80
N SER A 371 -8.52 -0.33 -16.82
CA SER A 371 -9.19 -1.58 -16.43
C SER A 371 -9.99 -2.18 -17.60
N ARG A 372 -10.73 -1.34 -18.35
CA ARG A 372 -11.47 -1.77 -19.55
C ARG A 372 -10.56 -2.23 -20.69
N LEU A 373 -9.38 -1.63 -20.83
CA LEU A 373 -8.39 -2.03 -21.84
C LEU A 373 -7.71 -3.35 -21.43
N VAL A 374 -7.42 -3.56 -20.14
CA VAL A 374 -6.95 -4.85 -19.61
C VAL A 374 -7.97 -5.94 -19.92
N GLU A 375 -9.26 -5.72 -19.67
CA GLU A 375 -10.32 -6.69 -20.00
C GLU A 375 -10.36 -7.01 -21.50
N LYS A 376 -10.21 -6.00 -22.36
CA LYS A 376 -10.27 -6.18 -23.82
C LYS A 376 -9.03 -6.89 -24.38
N PHE A 377 -7.84 -6.51 -23.93
CA PHE A 377 -6.57 -6.94 -24.52
C PHE A 377 -5.87 -8.04 -23.72
N GLN A 378 -6.32 -8.33 -22.50
CA GLN A 378 -5.74 -9.30 -21.57
C GLN A 378 -4.24 -9.04 -21.34
N ARG A 379 -3.86 -7.77 -21.22
CA ARG A 379 -2.47 -7.28 -21.05
C ARG A 379 -2.42 -6.22 -19.97
N PRO A 380 -1.30 -6.07 -19.23
CA PRO A 380 -1.10 -4.90 -18.38
C PRO A 380 -1.15 -3.62 -19.22
N VAL A 381 -1.89 -2.62 -18.73
CA VAL A 381 -2.12 -1.34 -19.39
C VAL A 381 -1.65 -0.20 -18.51
N PHE A 382 -0.80 0.65 -19.06
CA PHE A 382 -0.30 1.91 -18.51
C PHE A 382 -0.89 3.02 -19.38
N ILE A 383 -1.68 3.91 -18.78
CA ILE A 383 -2.38 4.98 -19.50
C ILE A 383 -2.17 6.32 -18.80
N GLY A 384 -1.81 7.37 -19.55
CA GLY A 384 -1.46 8.68 -18.99
C GLY A 384 -2.16 9.87 -19.65
N GLN A 385 -2.45 10.90 -18.84
CA GLN A 385 -2.73 12.25 -19.31
C GLN A 385 -1.40 12.98 -19.51
N LEU A 386 -1.18 13.56 -20.68
CA LEU A 386 -0.08 14.49 -20.92
C LEU A 386 -0.50 15.90 -20.49
N ASP A 387 0.17 16.45 -19.48
CA ASP A 387 -0.02 17.81 -19.01
C ASP A 387 1.12 18.70 -19.54
N LYS A 388 0.79 19.58 -20.48
CA LYS A 388 1.77 20.49 -21.10
C LYS A 388 2.18 21.64 -20.18
N GLU A 389 1.32 22.05 -19.26
CA GLU A 389 1.61 23.17 -18.36
C GLU A 389 2.60 22.74 -17.29
N GLU A 390 2.43 21.53 -16.74
CA GLU A 390 3.38 20.97 -15.78
C GLU A 390 4.58 20.25 -16.44
N GLY A 391 4.55 20.01 -17.75
CA GLY A 391 5.60 19.27 -18.46
C GLY A 391 5.68 17.79 -18.06
N LEU A 392 4.57 17.19 -17.62
CA LEU A 392 4.53 15.83 -17.08
C LEU A 392 3.42 14.99 -17.71
N VAL A 393 3.66 13.70 -17.89
CA VAL A 393 2.61 12.70 -18.09
C VAL A 393 2.24 12.11 -16.74
N ARG A 394 0.97 12.21 -16.35
CA ARG A 394 0.41 11.60 -15.13
C ARG A 394 -0.43 10.39 -15.51
N GLY A 395 -0.05 9.21 -15.06
CA GLY A 395 -0.66 7.96 -15.49
C GLY A 395 -1.09 7.01 -14.38
N SER A 396 -1.93 6.07 -14.78
CA SER A 396 -2.37 4.95 -13.96
C SER A 396 -2.17 3.65 -14.73
N ALA A 397 -1.83 2.60 -14.00
CA ALA A 397 -1.62 1.27 -14.54
C ALA A 397 -2.62 0.27 -13.95
N ARG A 398 -3.02 -0.72 -14.76
CA ARG A 398 -3.83 -1.88 -14.36
C ARG A 398 -3.23 -3.15 -14.94
N GLY A 399 -3.18 -4.20 -14.12
CA GLY A 399 -2.35 -5.38 -14.35
C GLY A 399 -3.17 -6.62 -14.67
N VAL A 400 -2.45 -7.71 -14.93
CA VAL A 400 -2.95 -9.07 -15.06
C VAL A 400 -2.19 -9.94 -14.06
N GLU A 401 -2.74 -11.09 -13.66
CA GLU A 401 -2.17 -11.94 -12.61
C GLU A 401 -0.71 -12.37 -12.85
N GLN A 402 -0.33 -12.46 -14.13
CA GLN A 402 0.96 -12.93 -14.62
C GLN A 402 2.12 -11.95 -14.37
N ILE A 403 1.83 -10.69 -14.00
CA ILE A 403 2.85 -9.65 -13.83
C ILE A 403 2.59 -8.82 -12.57
N ASP A 404 3.67 -8.34 -11.96
CA ASP A 404 3.62 -7.39 -10.86
C ASP A 404 3.92 -5.98 -11.38
N LEU A 405 2.91 -5.10 -11.38
CA LEU A 405 3.09 -3.72 -11.86
C LEU A 405 4.06 -2.90 -11.00
N TYR A 406 4.18 -3.21 -9.71
CA TYR A 406 5.12 -2.52 -8.84
C TYR A 406 6.56 -2.79 -9.31
N GLU A 407 6.88 -4.05 -9.57
CA GLU A 407 8.21 -4.43 -10.09
C GLU A 407 8.44 -3.87 -11.50
N VAL A 408 7.41 -3.77 -12.35
CA VAL A 408 7.55 -3.11 -13.67
C VAL A 408 7.94 -1.64 -13.51
N LEU A 409 7.25 -0.89 -12.65
CA LEU A 409 7.55 0.53 -12.46
C LEU A 409 8.91 0.73 -11.78
N LYS A 410 9.27 -0.15 -10.83
CA LYS A 410 10.56 -0.17 -10.17
C LYS A 410 11.72 -0.39 -11.14
N ASP A 411 11.60 -1.35 -12.06
CA ASP A 411 12.58 -1.59 -13.13
C ASP A 411 12.72 -0.39 -14.09
N ASN A 412 11.80 0.57 -14.04
CA ASN A 412 11.79 1.78 -14.85
C ASN A 412 11.97 3.06 -14.03
N GLU A 413 12.32 2.97 -12.74
CA GLU A 413 12.27 4.10 -11.80
C GLU A 413 13.08 5.32 -12.26
N ALA A 414 14.20 5.11 -12.95
CA ALA A 414 15.06 6.18 -13.49
C ALA A 414 14.39 7.05 -14.58
N LEU A 415 13.32 6.54 -15.20
CA LEU A 415 12.54 7.25 -16.21
C LEU A 415 11.29 7.91 -15.61
N LEU A 416 11.00 7.67 -14.33
CA LEU A 416 9.78 8.10 -13.65
C LEU A 416 10.07 9.23 -12.66
N ASN A 417 9.17 10.21 -12.58
CA ASN A 417 9.23 11.30 -11.61
C ASN A 417 8.61 10.89 -10.26
N LYS A 418 7.43 10.26 -10.30
CA LYS A 418 6.74 9.69 -9.14
C LYS A 418 6.16 8.35 -9.55
N TRP A 419 6.18 7.36 -8.66
CA TRP A 419 5.51 6.09 -8.89
C TRP A 419 5.19 5.38 -7.58
N GLY A 420 4.20 4.51 -7.61
CA GLY A 420 3.78 3.72 -6.46
C GLY A 420 2.53 2.91 -6.77
N GLY A 421 2.27 1.89 -5.95
CA GLY A 421 1.12 1.02 -6.13
C GLY A 421 1.38 -0.41 -5.66
N HIS A 422 0.60 -1.33 -6.20
CA HIS A 422 0.62 -2.75 -5.88
C HIS A 422 0.62 -3.58 -7.16
N LYS A 423 0.67 -4.91 -6.99
CA LYS A 423 0.72 -5.90 -8.06
C LYS A 423 -0.27 -5.65 -9.22
N MET A 424 -1.50 -5.26 -8.92
CA MET A 424 -2.59 -5.14 -9.91
C MET A 424 -2.94 -3.70 -10.32
N ALA A 425 -2.48 -2.69 -9.58
CA ALA A 425 -2.80 -1.30 -9.85
C ALA A 425 -1.68 -0.37 -9.36
N ALA A 426 -1.33 0.63 -10.17
CA ALA A 426 -0.31 1.61 -9.79
C ALA A 426 -0.60 3.00 -10.37
N GLY A 427 0.07 4.00 -9.81
CA GLY A 427 0.17 5.36 -10.33
C GLY A 427 1.61 5.68 -10.68
N PHE A 428 1.82 6.47 -11.74
CA PHE A 428 3.15 6.88 -12.18
C PHE A 428 3.12 8.25 -12.85
N SER A 429 4.27 8.89 -12.94
CA SER A 429 4.48 10.04 -13.82
C SER A 429 5.87 10.03 -14.43
N PHE A 430 6.02 10.64 -15.59
CA PHE A 430 7.31 10.87 -16.25
C PHE A 430 7.29 12.20 -17.02
N ALA A 431 8.45 12.83 -17.17
CA ALA A 431 8.60 14.08 -17.91
C ALA A 431 8.22 13.93 -19.38
N VAL A 432 7.64 14.97 -19.97
CA VAL A 432 7.17 14.95 -21.37
C VAL A 432 8.32 14.64 -22.33
N GLU A 433 9.52 15.14 -22.05
CA GLU A 433 10.71 14.87 -22.89
C GLU A 433 11.13 13.39 -22.85
N LYS A 434 10.84 12.67 -21.76
CA LYS A 434 11.16 11.24 -21.58
C LYS A 434 10.01 10.31 -21.98
N ALA A 435 8.86 10.85 -22.37
CA ALA A 435 7.60 10.10 -22.46
C ALA A 435 7.66 8.90 -23.42
N GLU A 436 8.24 9.09 -24.62
CA GLU A 436 8.37 8.00 -25.60
C GLU A 436 9.32 6.88 -25.13
N VAL A 437 10.43 7.26 -24.50
CA VAL A 437 11.44 6.32 -23.99
C VAL A 437 10.87 5.54 -22.80
N ALA A 438 10.22 6.24 -21.86
CA ALA A 438 9.56 5.64 -20.71
C ALA A 438 8.48 4.63 -21.16
N ALA A 439 7.61 5.02 -22.09
CA ALA A 439 6.55 4.13 -22.58
C ALA A 439 7.09 2.85 -23.21
N ARG A 440 8.13 2.95 -24.04
CA ARG A 440 8.77 1.77 -24.67
C ARG A 440 9.51 0.91 -23.65
N SER A 441 10.20 1.53 -22.68
CA SER A 441 10.90 0.80 -21.63
C SER A 441 9.95 0.00 -20.73
N ILE A 442 8.79 0.57 -20.38
CA ILE A 442 7.72 -0.12 -19.64
C ILE A 442 7.22 -1.33 -20.42
N VAL A 443 6.92 -1.19 -21.72
CA VAL A 443 6.47 -2.31 -22.56
C VAL A 443 7.54 -3.39 -22.67
N ASN A 444 8.81 -3.02 -22.88
CA ASN A 444 9.92 -3.96 -22.93
C ASN A 444 10.11 -4.72 -21.60
N THR A 445 9.91 -4.03 -20.48
CA THR A 445 9.93 -4.65 -19.15
C THR A 445 8.80 -5.66 -18.99
N CYS A 446 7.59 -5.33 -19.45
CA CYS A 446 6.47 -6.27 -19.51
C CYS A 446 6.81 -7.50 -20.37
N ASN A 447 7.39 -7.29 -21.57
CA ASN A 447 7.82 -8.36 -22.48
C ASN A 447 8.81 -9.32 -21.79
N ARG A 448 9.82 -8.76 -21.10
CA ARG A 448 10.83 -9.53 -20.37
C ARG A 448 10.23 -10.31 -19.21
N MET A 449 9.42 -9.67 -18.36
CA MET A 449 8.87 -10.28 -17.15
C MET A 449 7.80 -11.34 -17.43
N ILE A 450 6.95 -11.12 -18.43
CA ILE A 450 5.93 -12.09 -18.84
C ILE A 450 6.58 -13.22 -19.63
N GLY A 451 7.54 -12.91 -20.51
CA GLY A 451 8.23 -13.89 -21.34
C GLY A 451 7.26 -14.71 -22.18
N THR A 452 7.31 -16.04 -22.01
CA THR A 452 6.48 -17.00 -22.74
C THR A 452 5.16 -17.34 -22.03
N LYS A 453 4.88 -16.76 -20.85
CA LYS A 453 3.66 -17.05 -20.08
C LYS A 453 2.41 -16.70 -20.88
N SER A 454 1.39 -17.55 -20.74
CA SER A 454 0.08 -17.31 -21.34
C SER A 454 -0.61 -16.13 -20.64
N LEU A 455 -1.02 -15.15 -21.44
CA LEU A 455 -1.83 -14.01 -21.01
C LEU A 455 -3.33 -14.31 -20.98
N ARG A 456 -3.74 -15.55 -21.28
CA ARG A 456 -5.15 -15.92 -21.24
C ARG A 456 -5.66 -15.83 -19.81
N GLY A 457 -6.80 -15.19 -19.64
CA GLY A 457 -7.53 -15.21 -18.37
C GLY A 457 -7.90 -16.63 -17.95
N ARG A 458 -8.06 -16.83 -16.66
CA ARG A 458 -8.48 -18.09 -16.05
C ARG A 458 -9.92 -17.97 -15.56
N VAL A 459 -10.67 -19.07 -15.61
CA VAL A 459 -11.98 -19.21 -14.96
C VAL A 459 -11.90 -20.40 -14.04
N GLU A 460 -11.98 -20.15 -12.75
CA GLU A 460 -12.11 -21.21 -11.77
C GLU A 460 -13.56 -21.69 -11.71
N ILE A 461 -13.75 -22.97 -11.97
CA ILE A 461 -15.07 -23.61 -11.99
C ILE A 461 -15.38 -24.14 -10.58
N ASP A 462 -16.47 -23.68 -9.98
CA ASP A 462 -16.88 -24.10 -8.65
C ASP A 462 -17.57 -25.47 -8.67
N ALA A 463 -18.36 -25.81 -9.70
CA ALA A 463 -18.95 -27.15 -9.88
C ALA A 463 -19.40 -27.44 -11.33
N VAL A 464 -19.39 -28.72 -11.70
CA VAL A 464 -20.08 -29.22 -12.90
C VAL A 464 -21.42 -29.79 -12.44
N VAL A 465 -22.52 -29.38 -13.08
CA VAL A 465 -23.90 -29.73 -12.71
C VAL A 465 -24.63 -30.28 -13.92
N ASN A 466 -25.53 -31.24 -13.69
CA ASN A 466 -26.39 -31.72 -14.75
C ASN A 466 -27.49 -30.70 -15.04
N ALA A 467 -27.90 -30.59 -16.30
CA ALA A 467 -29.01 -29.72 -16.69
C ALA A 467 -30.30 -30.01 -15.89
N SER A 468 -30.58 -31.29 -15.58
CA SER A 468 -31.76 -31.69 -14.81
C SER A 468 -31.74 -31.28 -13.33
N GLU A 469 -30.56 -30.92 -12.79
CA GLU A 469 -30.40 -30.48 -11.39
C GLU A 469 -30.59 -28.96 -11.25
N MET A 470 -30.72 -28.24 -12.37
CA MET A 470 -30.79 -26.78 -12.38
C MET A 470 -32.23 -26.28 -12.35
N ASP A 471 -32.69 -25.90 -11.16
CA ASP A 471 -33.98 -25.28 -10.91
C ASP A 471 -33.88 -24.02 -10.02
N LEU A 472 -35.01 -23.48 -9.55
CA LEU A 472 -35.00 -22.34 -8.63
C LEU A 472 -34.53 -22.71 -7.22
N GLY A 473 -34.66 -23.98 -6.82
CA GLY A 473 -34.26 -24.49 -5.51
C GLY A 473 -32.75 -24.43 -5.35
N ILE A 474 -32.00 -24.98 -6.30
CA ILE A 474 -30.53 -24.95 -6.26
C ILE A 474 -29.99 -23.52 -6.27
N VAL A 475 -30.62 -22.60 -7.00
CA VAL A 475 -30.20 -21.18 -7.00
C VAL A 475 -30.51 -20.51 -5.67
N SER A 476 -31.63 -20.83 -5.03
CA SER A 476 -31.96 -20.33 -3.69
C SER A 476 -30.94 -20.83 -2.66
N GLU A 477 -30.54 -22.09 -2.73
CA GLU A 477 -29.50 -22.68 -1.88
C GLU A 477 -28.15 -21.98 -2.06
N LEU A 478 -27.71 -21.78 -3.31
CA LEU A 478 -26.46 -21.07 -3.61
C LEU A 478 -26.51 -19.60 -3.20
N ASN A 479 -27.67 -18.94 -3.27
CA ASN A 479 -27.84 -17.56 -2.83
C ASN A 479 -27.65 -17.37 -1.31
N ARG A 480 -27.72 -18.44 -0.50
CA ARG A 480 -27.33 -18.38 0.92
C ARG A 480 -25.86 -17.98 1.10
N MET A 481 -25.02 -18.23 0.10
CA MET A 481 -23.62 -17.79 0.07
C MET A 481 -23.44 -16.28 -0.11
N ALA A 482 -24.50 -15.53 -0.46
CA ALA A 482 -24.44 -14.07 -0.50
C ALA A 482 -24.17 -13.48 0.90
N PRO A 483 -23.57 -12.28 1.02
CA PRO A 483 -23.21 -11.34 -0.05
C PRO A 483 -22.01 -11.81 -0.88
N PHE A 484 -22.05 -11.57 -2.19
CA PHE A 484 -20.97 -11.92 -3.10
C PHE A 484 -20.04 -10.73 -3.35
N GLY A 485 -18.74 -10.97 -3.52
CA GLY A 485 -17.76 -9.89 -3.73
C GLY A 485 -16.33 -10.42 -3.78
N MET A 486 -15.35 -9.56 -3.48
CA MET A 486 -13.94 -9.97 -3.43
C MET A 486 -13.74 -11.11 -2.43
N ASN A 487 -13.02 -12.16 -2.82
CA ASN A 487 -12.80 -13.40 -2.07
C ASN A 487 -14.08 -14.18 -1.67
N ASN A 488 -15.25 -13.76 -2.13
CA ASN A 488 -16.49 -14.53 -2.02
C ASN A 488 -17.34 -14.38 -3.29
N ARG A 489 -16.80 -14.81 -4.44
CA ARG A 489 -17.48 -14.64 -5.73
C ARG A 489 -18.76 -15.47 -5.85
N LYS A 490 -19.68 -15.04 -6.73
CA LYS A 490 -20.79 -15.88 -7.20
C LYS A 490 -20.22 -17.21 -7.73
N PRO A 491 -20.78 -18.38 -7.38
CA PRO A 491 -20.31 -19.67 -7.89
C PRO A 491 -20.38 -19.73 -9.41
N VAL A 492 -19.29 -20.18 -10.04
CA VAL A 492 -19.25 -20.47 -11.48
C VAL A 492 -19.54 -21.95 -11.69
N LEU A 493 -20.71 -22.23 -12.26
CA LEU A 493 -21.15 -23.59 -12.58
C LEU A 493 -20.89 -23.89 -14.06
N VAL A 494 -20.74 -25.18 -14.38
CA VAL A 494 -20.66 -25.67 -15.76
C VAL A 494 -21.80 -26.65 -16.04
N ILE A 495 -22.49 -26.43 -17.16
CA ILE A 495 -23.29 -27.47 -17.82
C ILE A 495 -22.62 -27.75 -19.16
N GLU A 496 -22.39 -29.03 -19.43
CA GLU A 496 -21.80 -29.50 -20.68
C GLU A 496 -22.88 -29.88 -21.69
N GLU A 497 -22.51 -29.93 -22.98
CA GLU A 497 -23.37 -30.44 -24.06
C GLU A 497 -24.70 -29.66 -24.26
N LEU A 498 -24.66 -28.33 -24.13
CA LEU A 498 -25.82 -27.46 -24.38
C LEU A 498 -25.96 -27.10 -25.86
N LYS A 499 -27.16 -27.27 -26.42
CA LYS A 499 -27.48 -26.82 -27.78
C LYS A 499 -27.92 -25.37 -27.80
N VAL A 500 -27.24 -24.53 -28.58
CA VAL A 500 -27.59 -23.11 -28.78
C VAL A 500 -28.84 -23.03 -29.66
N SER A 501 -29.96 -22.66 -29.07
CA SER A 501 -31.25 -22.59 -29.75
C SER A 501 -31.53 -21.23 -30.38
N SER A 502 -31.12 -20.14 -29.73
CA SER A 502 -31.24 -18.79 -30.30
C SER A 502 -30.23 -17.82 -29.68
N VAL A 503 -29.81 -16.82 -30.45
CA VAL A 503 -28.95 -15.71 -30.01
C VAL A 503 -29.56 -14.40 -30.50
N ARG A 504 -29.86 -13.49 -29.58
CA ARG A 504 -30.50 -12.19 -29.90
C ARG A 504 -29.80 -11.06 -29.16
N PRO A 505 -29.59 -9.89 -29.81
CA PRO A 505 -29.10 -8.70 -29.11
C PRO A 505 -30.12 -8.22 -28.08
N LEU A 506 -29.63 -7.65 -26.98
CA LEU A 506 -30.42 -7.14 -25.86
C LEU A 506 -30.02 -5.68 -25.56
N GLY A 507 -31.02 -4.84 -25.27
CA GLY A 507 -30.87 -3.42 -24.96
C GLY A 507 -30.89 -2.50 -26.21
N LYS A 508 -31.05 -1.19 -25.99
CA LYS A 508 -31.21 -0.18 -27.07
C LYS A 508 -30.04 -0.13 -28.05
N GLU A 509 -28.83 -0.38 -27.55
CA GLU A 509 -27.59 -0.32 -28.32
C GLU A 509 -27.07 -1.71 -28.75
N GLY A 510 -27.80 -2.79 -28.43
CA GLY A 510 -27.39 -4.15 -28.77
C GLY A 510 -26.05 -4.61 -28.16
N LYS A 511 -25.59 -3.95 -27.09
CA LYS A 511 -24.31 -4.25 -26.40
C LYS A 511 -24.31 -5.58 -25.65
N HIS A 512 -25.48 -6.14 -25.35
CA HIS A 512 -25.65 -7.37 -24.58
C HIS A 512 -26.31 -8.44 -25.47
N SER A 513 -26.19 -9.71 -25.09
CA SER A 513 -26.83 -10.81 -25.81
C SER A 513 -27.70 -11.63 -24.88
N ARG A 514 -28.92 -11.95 -25.34
CA ARG A 514 -29.80 -12.97 -24.76
C ARG A 514 -29.72 -14.22 -25.60
N MET A 515 -29.58 -15.36 -24.95
CA MET A 515 -29.40 -16.67 -25.58
C MET A 515 -30.35 -17.68 -24.95
N ILE A 516 -30.79 -18.65 -25.74
CA ILE A 516 -31.56 -19.79 -25.25
C ILE A 516 -30.74 -21.05 -25.51
N PHE A 517 -30.49 -21.81 -24.45
CA PHE A 517 -29.80 -23.09 -24.50
C PHE A 517 -30.78 -24.23 -24.20
N ALA A 518 -30.60 -25.37 -24.87
CA ALA A 518 -31.42 -26.56 -24.67
C ALA A 518 -30.56 -27.77 -24.28
N ALA A 519 -31.07 -28.58 -23.34
CA ALA A 519 -30.51 -29.86 -22.92
C ALA A 519 -31.64 -30.84 -22.66
N GLY A 520 -31.85 -31.80 -23.57
CA GLY A 520 -33.03 -32.65 -23.55
C GLY A 520 -34.33 -31.81 -23.54
N ASP A 521 -35.18 -32.04 -22.54
CA ASP A 521 -36.44 -31.30 -22.34
C ASP A 521 -36.27 -29.97 -21.60
N SER A 522 -35.07 -29.67 -21.09
CA SER A 522 -34.80 -28.43 -20.34
C SER A 522 -34.37 -27.30 -21.27
N GLN A 523 -34.84 -26.09 -20.97
CA GLN A 523 -34.41 -24.86 -21.64
C GLN A 523 -33.95 -23.81 -20.63
N PHE A 524 -32.82 -23.17 -20.92
CA PHE A 524 -32.23 -22.16 -20.09
C PHE A 524 -32.13 -20.83 -20.85
N GLU A 525 -32.67 -19.78 -20.23
CA GLU A 525 -32.40 -18.42 -20.67
C GLU A 525 -31.07 -17.96 -20.10
N CYS A 526 -30.20 -17.47 -20.98
CA CYS A 526 -28.88 -17.00 -20.63
C CYS A 526 -28.63 -15.57 -21.13
N VAL A 527 -27.99 -14.75 -20.31
CA VAL A 527 -27.61 -13.37 -20.64
C VAL A 527 -26.09 -13.21 -20.55
N MET A 528 -25.51 -12.54 -21.55
CA MET A 528 -24.13 -12.09 -21.55
C MET A 528 -24.10 -10.57 -21.68
N TRP A 529 -23.66 -9.88 -20.62
CA TRP A 529 -23.45 -8.44 -20.66
C TRP A 529 -22.20 -8.09 -21.47
N ASN A 530 -22.26 -7.04 -22.31
CA ASN A 530 -21.12 -6.54 -23.09
C ASN A 530 -20.50 -7.65 -23.96
N SER A 531 -21.38 -8.40 -24.64
CA SER A 531 -21.01 -9.60 -25.40
C SER A 531 -20.02 -9.27 -26.51
N ARG A 532 -20.17 -8.10 -27.16
CA ARG A 532 -19.28 -7.62 -28.25
C ARG A 532 -19.05 -8.69 -29.33
N GLY A 533 -20.07 -9.51 -29.61
CA GLY A 533 -20.01 -10.61 -30.57
C GLY A 533 -19.29 -11.88 -30.07
N ARG A 534 -18.91 -11.98 -28.80
CA ARG A 534 -18.30 -13.18 -28.19
C ARG A 534 -19.35 -14.21 -27.76
N THR A 535 -20.34 -14.47 -28.61
CA THR A 535 -21.40 -15.46 -28.37
C THR A 535 -21.18 -16.70 -29.22
N PRO A 536 -21.66 -17.88 -28.80
CA PRO A 536 -21.72 -19.03 -29.67
C PRO A 536 -22.71 -18.80 -30.82
N SER A 537 -22.62 -19.61 -31.87
CA SER A 537 -23.53 -19.55 -33.02
C SER A 537 -24.77 -20.43 -32.80
N GLU A 538 -25.91 -20.01 -33.36
CA GLU A 538 -27.12 -20.84 -33.34
C GLU A 538 -26.87 -22.22 -33.98
N GLY A 539 -27.32 -23.28 -33.33
CA GLY A 539 -27.12 -24.67 -33.75
C GLY A 539 -25.85 -25.33 -33.22
N GLU A 540 -24.88 -24.58 -32.68
CA GLU A 540 -23.68 -25.16 -32.04
C GLU A 540 -24.03 -25.89 -30.74
N THR A 541 -23.20 -26.88 -30.40
CA THR A 541 -23.22 -27.54 -29.08
C THR A 541 -22.02 -27.08 -28.29
N VAL A 542 -22.25 -26.60 -27.07
CA VAL A 542 -21.25 -25.90 -26.25
C VAL A 542 -21.28 -26.36 -24.81
N ASP A 543 -20.14 -26.23 -24.12
CA ASP A 543 -20.12 -26.21 -22.66
C ASP A 543 -20.24 -24.75 -22.20
N LEU A 544 -21.03 -24.52 -21.17
CA LEU A 544 -21.33 -23.18 -20.66
C LEU A 544 -20.85 -23.04 -19.22
N ALA A 545 -19.96 -22.07 -18.96
CA ALA A 545 -19.64 -21.61 -17.61
C ALA A 545 -20.51 -20.39 -17.28
N PHE A 546 -21.23 -20.44 -16.15
CA PHE A 546 -22.22 -19.41 -15.81
C PHE A 546 -22.36 -19.20 -14.29
N ASN A 547 -22.87 -18.02 -13.92
CA ASN A 547 -23.50 -17.81 -12.62
C ASN A 547 -25.02 -17.99 -12.76
N ALA A 548 -25.68 -18.58 -11.77
CA ALA A 548 -27.13 -18.75 -11.78
C ALA A 548 -27.81 -17.65 -10.95
N GLU A 549 -28.89 -17.06 -11.46
CA GLU A 549 -29.62 -15.98 -10.79
C GLU A 549 -31.14 -16.20 -10.85
N ILE A 550 -31.83 -15.68 -9.83
CA ILE A 550 -33.30 -15.59 -9.83
C ILE A 550 -33.69 -14.22 -10.39
N ASN A 551 -34.37 -14.24 -11.54
CA ASN A 551 -34.94 -13.05 -12.14
C ASN A 551 -36.43 -12.95 -11.80
N SER A 552 -36.79 -11.98 -10.98
CA SER A 552 -38.17 -11.67 -10.58
C SER A 552 -38.73 -10.57 -11.49
N TYR A 553 -39.62 -10.93 -12.43
CA TYR A 553 -40.26 -9.97 -13.32
C TYR A 553 -41.76 -10.23 -13.41
N GLY A 554 -42.57 -9.17 -13.24
CA GLY A 554 -44.03 -9.26 -13.32
C GLY A 554 -44.65 -10.20 -12.27
N GLY A 555 -44.02 -10.30 -11.09
CA GLY A 555 -44.47 -11.18 -10.00
C GLY A 555 -44.18 -12.68 -10.24
N ARG A 556 -43.31 -13.03 -11.19
CA ARG A 556 -42.87 -14.41 -11.42
C ARG A 556 -41.35 -14.50 -11.35
N ASP A 557 -40.87 -15.53 -10.67
CA ASP A 557 -39.46 -15.88 -10.60
C ASP A 557 -39.09 -16.85 -11.70
N ARG A 558 -37.94 -16.60 -12.33
CA ARG A 558 -37.37 -17.45 -13.37
C ARG A 558 -35.89 -17.65 -13.13
N LEU A 559 -35.43 -18.87 -13.41
CA LEU A 559 -34.01 -19.18 -13.51
C LEU A 559 -33.43 -18.44 -14.72
N GLN A 560 -32.37 -17.67 -14.50
CA GLN A 560 -31.59 -17.02 -15.55
C GLN A 560 -30.12 -17.34 -15.35
N LEU A 561 -29.44 -17.73 -16.43
CA LEU A 561 -28.01 -18.00 -16.42
C LEU A 561 -27.25 -16.76 -16.88
N MET A 562 -26.23 -16.35 -16.14
CA MET A 562 -25.33 -15.26 -16.52
C MET A 562 -24.05 -15.86 -17.08
N MET A 563 -23.83 -15.73 -18.39
CA MET A 563 -22.67 -16.33 -19.06
C MET A 563 -21.37 -15.72 -18.55
N VAL A 564 -20.47 -16.56 -18.03
CA VAL A 564 -19.10 -16.19 -17.64
C VAL A 564 -18.15 -16.47 -18.80
N ASP A 565 -18.28 -17.64 -19.41
CA ASP A 565 -17.51 -18.08 -20.58
C ASP A 565 -18.20 -19.26 -21.28
N TRP A 566 -17.77 -19.59 -22.50
CA TRP A 566 -18.26 -20.77 -23.22
C TRP A 566 -17.15 -21.38 -24.09
N ARG A 567 -17.27 -22.68 -24.38
CA ARG A 567 -16.40 -23.38 -25.34
C ARG A 567 -17.21 -24.34 -26.19
N ARG A 568 -16.74 -24.66 -27.40
CA ARG A 568 -17.33 -25.75 -28.18
C ARG A 568 -17.20 -27.06 -27.42
N HIS A 569 -18.28 -27.83 -27.37
CA HIS A 569 -18.27 -29.13 -26.73
C HIS A 569 -17.26 -30.05 -27.43
N GLY A 570 -16.48 -30.81 -26.66
CA GLY A 570 -15.41 -31.67 -27.18
C GLY A 570 -14.14 -30.94 -27.64
N ALA A 571 -14.03 -29.62 -27.45
CA ALA A 571 -12.76 -28.92 -27.67
C ALA A 571 -11.68 -29.43 -26.68
N ALA A 572 -10.47 -29.66 -27.17
CA ALA A 572 -9.37 -30.12 -26.32
C ALA A 572 -9.13 -29.13 -25.16
N PRO A 573 -8.96 -29.61 -23.91
CA PRO A 573 -8.65 -28.73 -22.81
C PRO A 573 -7.36 -27.97 -23.10
N VAL A 574 -7.38 -26.65 -22.92
CA VAL A 574 -6.18 -25.82 -23.01
C VAL A 574 -5.35 -26.12 -21.77
N VAL A 575 -4.31 -26.94 -21.92
CA VAL A 575 -3.43 -27.32 -20.81
C VAL A 575 -2.42 -26.19 -20.58
N ASP A 576 -2.33 -25.71 -19.33
CA ASP A 576 -1.24 -24.86 -18.88
C ASP A 576 -0.02 -25.79 -18.69
N GLU A 577 0.98 -25.72 -19.58
CA GLU A 577 2.18 -26.54 -19.38
C GLU A 577 2.88 -26.09 -18.09
N PRO A 578 3.06 -26.97 -17.08
CA PRO A 578 3.82 -26.61 -15.89
C PRO A 578 5.27 -26.34 -16.27
N GLU A 579 5.86 -25.29 -15.68
CA GLU A 579 7.25 -24.89 -15.87
C GLU A 579 8.19 -26.12 -15.76
N LYS A 580 8.86 -26.47 -16.85
CA LYS A 580 10.06 -27.30 -16.77
C LYS A 580 11.12 -26.46 -16.04
N THR A 581 11.39 -26.81 -14.79
CA THR A 581 12.56 -26.33 -14.06
C THR A 581 13.81 -26.79 -14.80
N ASN A 582 14.37 -25.93 -15.65
CA ASN A 582 15.69 -26.15 -16.23
C ASN A 582 16.74 -25.89 -15.15
N GLU A 583 17.07 -26.92 -14.39
CA GLU A 583 18.41 -27.06 -13.83
C GLU A 583 19.41 -27.33 -14.97
N SER A 584 20.62 -26.79 -14.80
CA SER A 584 21.82 -26.91 -15.65
C SER A 584 21.96 -25.90 -16.79
N HIS A 585 22.84 -24.91 -16.57
CA HIS A 585 24.04 -24.73 -17.41
C HIS A 585 25.11 -23.93 -16.66
N SER A 586 26.10 -24.66 -16.15
CA SER A 586 27.41 -24.13 -15.79
C SER A 586 28.35 -24.13 -17.00
N ALA A 587 29.03 -23.00 -17.19
CA ALA A 587 30.37 -22.82 -17.75
C ALA A 587 30.67 -23.27 -19.19
N SER A 588 30.94 -22.29 -20.06
CA SER A 588 32.13 -22.31 -20.91
C SER A 588 32.67 -20.90 -21.17
N SER A 589 33.93 -20.72 -20.80
CA SER A 589 34.81 -19.57 -20.96
C SER A 589 35.16 -19.19 -22.42
N GLY A 590 35.45 -17.91 -22.67
CA GLY A 590 36.72 -17.53 -23.32
C GLY A 590 36.71 -16.64 -24.57
N LYS A 591 37.22 -15.40 -24.37
CA LYS A 591 38.12 -14.59 -25.24
C LYS A 591 37.58 -13.76 -26.42
N ALA A 592 37.81 -12.43 -26.31
CA ALA A 592 38.49 -11.48 -27.25
C ALA A 592 37.86 -10.08 -27.02
N VAL A 593 38.47 -9.10 -26.33
CA VAL A 593 39.67 -8.25 -26.62
C VAL A 593 39.60 -7.45 -27.94
N ASP A 594 39.54 -6.13 -27.74
CA ASP A 594 39.93 -4.99 -28.58
C ASP A 594 39.22 -4.69 -29.91
N ASN A 595 38.52 -3.55 -29.96
CA ASN A 595 38.99 -2.41 -30.75
C ASN A 595 38.25 -1.10 -30.41
N VAL A 596 38.99 -0.19 -29.78
CA VAL A 596 38.68 1.24 -29.64
C VAL A 596 39.00 1.95 -30.95
N LYS A 597 38.06 2.74 -31.48
CA LYS A 597 38.39 3.88 -32.35
C LYS A 597 37.69 5.13 -31.85
N ARG A 598 38.53 6.04 -31.35
CA ARG A 598 38.25 7.45 -31.05
C ARG A 598 38.01 8.24 -32.35
N ALA A 599 36.97 9.07 -32.32
CA ALA A 599 36.84 10.32 -33.08
C ALA A 599 35.87 11.18 -32.26
N GLY A 600 36.05 12.45 -31.94
CA GLY A 600 37.00 13.50 -32.28
C GLY A 600 36.27 14.79 -31.88
N ILE A 601 36.76 15.50 -30.86
CA ILE A 601 36.13 16.70 -30.29
C ILE A 601 36.60 17.94 -31.05
N SER A 602 35.67 18.86 -31.40
CA SER A 602 35.91 20.32 -31.45
C SER A 602 34.61 21.10 -31.74
N PRO A 603 34.52 22.42 -31.44
CA PRO A 603 33.92 22.92 -30.20
C PRO A 603 32.68 23.80 -30.42
N ALA A 604 31.97 24.06 -29.32
CA ALA A 604 30.79 24.92 -29.23
C ALA A 604 31.05 26.40 -29.61
N PRO A 605 30.03 27.14 -30.07
CA PRO A 605 29.99 28.59 -29.90
C PRO A 605 29.29 28.95 -28.57
N ALA A 606 29.96 29.80 -27.81
CA ALA A 606 29.40 30.50 -26.66
C ALA A 606 28.31 31.49 -27.11
N LEU A 607 27.24 31.66 -26.32
CA LEU A 607 26.49 32.91 -26.20
C LEU A 607 25.54 32.89 -24.99
N ALA A 608 25.69 33.97 -24.18
CA ALA A 608 24.75 34.61 -23.28
C ALA A 608 24.27 33.86 -22.01
N ILE A 609 24.83 34.30 -20.88
CA ILE A 609 24.32 34.12 -19.52
C ILE A 609 23.13 35.08 -19.36
N GLU A 610 21.92 34.55 -19.19
CA GLU A 610 20.82 35.25 -18.54
C GLU A 610 20.68 34.66 -17.12
N GLU A 611 20.82 35.54 -16.13
CA GLU A 611 20.61 35.24 -14.72
C GLU A 611 19.17 34.74 -14.51
N THR A 612 19.04 33.45 -14.20
CA THR A 612 17.81 32.87 -13.68
C THR A 612 18.14 32.20 -12.35
N GLU A 613 17.49 32.68 -11.29
CA GLU A 613 17.57 32.11 -9.94
C GLU A 613 17.22 30.62 -10.02
N ALA A 614 18.24 29.76 -9.85
CA ALA A 614 18.05 28.32 -9.81
C ALA A 614 17.46 27.93 -8.45
N ASP A 615 16.14 27.73 -8.42
CA ASP A 615 15.47 27.08 -7.30
C ASP A 615 15.93 25.61 -7.21
N ILE A 616 16.63 25.30 -6.12
CA ILE A 616 17.02 23.93 -5.79
C ILE A 616 15.77 23.15 -5.37
N ASN A 617 15.43 22.14 -6.18
CA ASN A 617 14.24 21.33 -6.00
C ASN A 617 14.50 20.19 -5.01
N SER A 618 13.45 19.81 -4.26
CA SER A 618 13.39 18.65 -3.34
C SER A 618 13.84 17.31 -3.93
N GLN A 619 13.91 17.19 -5.26
CA GLN A 619 14.33 16.00 -5.99
C GLN A 619 15.82 15.65 -5.81
N ASP A 620 16.72 16.65 -5.70
CA ASP A 620 18.16 16.43 -5.52
C ASP A 620 18.43 15.76 -4.16
N ILE A 621 17.70 16.17 -3.11
CA ILE A 621 17.80 15.58 -1.75
C ILE A 621 17.21 14.16 -1.73
N ASP A 622 16.15 13.91 -2.50
CA ASP A 622 15.51 12.59 -2.63
C ASP A 622 16.39 11.58 -3.39
N GLU A 623 17.21 12.01 -4.37
CA GLU A 623 18.16 11.12 -5.06
C GLU A 623 19.31 10.69 -4.16
N LEU A 624 19.86 11.58 -3.33
CA LEU A 624 20.95 11.27 -2.39
C LEU A 624 20.54 10.34 -1.24
N THR A 625 19.25 10.22 -0.96
CA THR A 625 18.72 9.38 0.12
C THR A 625 18.21 8.02 -0.36
N LYS A 626 18.08 7.82 -1.68
CA LYS A 626 17.66 6.56 -2.28
C LYS A 626 18.84 5.61 -2.48
N SER A 627 19.13 4.81 -1.45
CA SER A 627 19.74 3.49 -1.66
C SER A 627 19.27 2.51 -0.58
N ALA A 628 18.74 1.38 -1.06
CA ALA A 628 18.40 0.13 -0.35
C ALA A 628 17.21 0.15 0.63
N ASN A 629 15.99 0.05 0.09
CA ASN A 629 14.89 -0.69 0.73
C ASN A 629 15.00 -2.16 0.33
N LEU A 630 15.62 -2.96 1.18
CA LEU A 630 15.79 -4.40 1.00
C LEU A 630 15.69 -5.09 2.35
N VAL A 631 14.48 -5.42 2.80
CA VAL A 631 14.32 -6.53 3.75
C VAL A 631 13.12 -7.39 3.34
N LYS A 632 13.46 -8.52 2.71
CA LYS A 632 12.60 -9.70 2.56
C LYS A 632 12.36 -10.34 3.92
N SER A 633 11.15 -10.85 4.17
CA SER A 633 10.84 -11.68 5.34
C SER A 633 11.71 -12.94 5.34
N GLN A 634 12.60 -13.11 6.32
CA GLN A 634 13.24 -14.41 6.58
C GLN A 634 13.50 -14.64 8.08
N SER A 635 13.55 -15.94 8.40
CA SER A 635 13.54 -16.65 9.68
C SER A 635 14.25 -16.03 10.89
N LEU A 636 13.55 -16.08 12.03
CA LEU A 636 13.94 -15.70 13.38
C LEU A 636 15.26 -16.33 13.86
N VAL A 637 16.37 -15.61 13.72
CA VAL A 637 17.57 -15.84 14.55
C VAL A 637 17.35 -15.13 15.88
N ARG A 638 17.37 -15.87 17.00
CA ARG A 638 17.21 -15.30 18.35
C ARG A 638 18.38 -14.35 18.65
N LEU A 639 18.12 -13.04 18.63
CA LEU A 639 19.14 -12.02 18.91
C LEU A 639 19.24 -11.78 20.40
N THR A 640 20.46 -11.82 20.96
CA THR A 640 20.72 -11.50 22.36
C THR A 640 21.45 -10.18 22.46
N PHE A 641 21.00 -9.27 23.32
CA PHE A 641 21.79 -8.10 23.65
C PHE A 641 22.47 -8.24 25.02
N LYS A 642 23.68 -7.73 25.14
CA LYS A 642 24.44 -7.61 26.38
C LYS A 642 24.78 -6.13 26.59
N ASP A 643 24.35 -5.58 27.71
CA ASP A 643 24.58 -4.17 28.05
C ASP A 643 25.96 -4.00 28.69
N LEU A 644 26.85 -3.27 28.01
CA LEU A 644 28.17 -2.92 28.49
C LEU A 644 28.36 -1.39 28.60
N ARG A 645 27.28 -0.60 28.53
CA ARG A 645 27.34 0.88 28.57
C ARG A 645 27.96 1.40 29.86
N ALA A 646 27.80 0.69 30.98
CA ALA A 646 28.45 1.00 32.25
C ALA A 646 30.00 1.00 32.18
N TYR A 647 30.57 0.33 31.17
CA TYR A 647 32.01 0.25 30.92
C TYR A 647 32.46 1.12 29.74
N ALA A 648 31.60 1.97 29.17
CA ALA A 648 31.98 2.89 28.10
C ALA A 648 33.26 3.68 28.48
N GLY A 649 34.19 3.83 27.53
CA GLY A 649 35.52 4.42 27.75
C GLY A 649 36.55 3.50 28.45
N ARG A 650 36.18 2.32 28.95
CA ARG A 650 37.09 1.32 29.57
C ARG A 650 37.44 0.21 28.59
N ALA A 651 38.21 0.57 27.55
CA ALA A 651 38.62 -0.38 26.51
C ALA A 651 39.34 -1.62 27.05
N ASP A 652 40.13 -1.47 28.12
CA ASP A 652 40.83 -2.55 28.82
C ASP A 652 39.86 -3.61 29.39
N VAL A 653 38.74 -3.15 29.96
CA VAL A 653 37.71 -4.00 30.57
C VAL A 653 36.88 -4.68 29.48
N ILE A 654 36.51 -3.93 28.45
CA ILE A 654 35.70 -4.43 27.33
C ILE A 654 36.49 -5.48 26.54
N ALA A 655 37.77 -5.21 26.25
CA ALA A 655 38.66 -6.14 25.56
C ALA A 655 38.90 -7.45 26.33
N LYS A 656 38.75 -7.44 27.66
CA LYS A 656 38.76 -8.65 28.50
C LYS A 656 37.41 -9.37 28.47
N ALA A 657 36.30 -8.62 28.56
CA ALA A 657 34.94 -9.17 28.58
C ALA A 657 34.60 -9.94 27.29
N VAL A 658 34.97 -9.41 26.12
CA VAL A 658 34.72 -10.06 24.83
C VAL A 658 35.96 -10.78 24.26
N GLY A 659 37.11 -10.71 24.94
CA GLY A 659 38.40 -11.16 24.41
C GLY A 659 38.58 -12.67 24.26
N LYS A 660 37.71 -13.48 24.86
CA LYS A 660 37.69 -14.95 24.70
C LYS A 660 36.75 -15.42 23.58
N LEU A 661 35.98 -14.51 22.98
CA LEU A 661 35.02 -14.81 21.92
C LEU A 661 35.73 -14.76 20.55
N SER A 662 35.47 -15.75 19.70
CA SER A 662 35.88 -15.74 18.30
C SER A 662 34.88 -14.97 17.45
N GLY A 663 35.35 -14.24 16.43
CA GLY A 663 34.46 -13.58 15.47
C GLY A 663 33.70 -12.36 16.02
N VAL A 664 34.32 -11.62 16.95
CA VAL A 664 33.80 -10.33 17.44
C VAL A 664 34.16 -9.23 16.44
N PHE A 665 33.14 -8.56 15.92
CA PHE A 665 33.30 -7.38 15.07
C PHE A 665 33.01 -6.11 15.85
N LEU A 666 33.93 -5.16 15.75
CA LEU A 666 33.85 -3.86 16.38
C LEU A 666 33.24 -2.87 15.38
N PHE A 667 32.02 -2.43 15.68
CA PHE A 667 31.36 -1.39 14.90
C PHE A 667 31.66 0.00 15.44
N GLY A 668 32.04 0.91 14.56
CA GLY A 668 32.06 2.34 14.80
C GLY A 668 31.97 3.13 13.49
N GLU A 669 31.60 4.40 13.57
CA GLU A 669 31.44 5.26 12.39
C GLU A 669 32.80 5.72 11.84
N GLU A 670 33.76 5.95 12.73
CA GLU A 670 35.07 6.50 12.36
C GLU A 670 36.20 5.69 13.02
N ALA A 671 37.00 4.99 12.21
CA ALA A 671 38.11 4.14 12.69
C ALA A 671 39.16 4.92 13.50
N THR A 672 39.39 6.17 13.12
CA THR A 672 40.35 7.11 13.74
C THR A 672 39.95 7.55 15.15
N LYS A 673 38.66 7.50 15.49
CA LYS A 673 38.15 7.81 16.84
C LYS A 673 38.23 6.63 17.81
N ILE A 674 38.64 5.46 17.35
CA ILE A 674 38.93 4.31 18.23
C ILE A 674 40.39 4.43 18.69
N SER A 675 40.62 5.33 19.65
CA SER A 675 41.95 5.59 20.25
C SER A 675 42.37 4.54 21.28
N ALA A 676 41.85 3.31 21.18
CA ALA A 676 42.01 2.26 22.18
C ALA A 676 42.91 1.11 21.67
N PRO A 677 44.19 1.01 22.10
CA PRO A 677 45.09 -0.05 21.69
C PRO A 677 44.55 -1.47 21.95
N ASP A 678 43.83 -1.65 23.06
CA ASP A 678 43.30 -2.94 23.49
C ASP A 678 42.19 -3.51 22.59
N LEU A 679 41.56 -2.66 21.77
CA LEU A 679 40.51 -3.05 20.84
C LEU A 679 41.01 -3.28 19.41
N LYS A 680 42.27 -2.92 19.10
CA LYS A 680 42.88 -3.12 17.77
C LYS A 680 42.99 -4.58 17.34
N LYS A 681 42.83 -5.51 18.28
CA LYS A 681 42.81 -6.96 18.01
C LYS A 681 41.48 -7.45 17.40
N PHE A 682 40.41 -6.65 17.44
CA PHE A 682 39.12 -6.97 16.84
C PHE A 682 39.03 -6.38 15.43
N GLU A 683 38.32 -7.06 14.53
CA GLU A 683 38.07 -6.54 13.18
C GLU A 683 37.14 -5.33 13.29
N PHE A 684 37.62 -4.16 12.88
CA PHE A 684 36.82 -2.94 12.79
C PHE A 684 36.03 -2.91 11.49
N GLN A 685 34.74 -2.59 11.58
CA GLN A 685 33.88 -2.35 10.42
C GLN A 685 33.03 -1.10 10.65
N ASP A 686 33.07 -0.19 9.68
CA ASP A 686 32.11 0.89 9.58
C ASP A 686 30.87 0.44 8.77
N ARG A 687 29.87 1.31 8.67
CA ARG A 687 28.60 1.00 7.99
C ARG A 687 28.73 0.66 6.50
N THR A 688 29.86 0.98 5.86
CA THR A 688 30.11 0.69 4.44
C THR A 688 30.77 -0.67 4.21
N GLN A 689 31.26 -1.31 5.28
CA GLN A 689 32.07 -2.53 5.22
C GLN A 689 31.46 -3.68 6.03
N LEU A 690 30.14 -3.63 6.28
CA LEU A 690 29.46 -4.59 7.13
C LEU A 690 29.48 -6.00 6.55
N LYS A 691 29.94 -6.96 7.35
CA LYS A 691 29.94 -8.39 7.04
C LYS A 691 29.24 -9.17 8.14
N ALA A 692 28.86 -10.41 7.81
CA ALA A 692 28.26 -11.33 8.77
C ALA A 692 29.20 -11.62 9.96
N ALA A 693 28.70 -11.43 11.17
CA ALA A 693 29.39 -11.59 12.46
C ALA A 693 28.59 -12.53 13.35
N GLU A 694 29.25 -13.27 14.24
CA GLU A 694 28.52 -13.97 15.32
C GLU A 694 28.28 -13.04 16.52
N HIS A 695 29.27 -12.20 16.81
CA HIS A 695 29.26 -11.24 17.90
C HIS A 695 29.53 -9.82 17.36
N LEU A 696 28.61 -8.90 17.63
CA LEU A 696 28.73 -7.50 17.25
C LEU A 696 28.98 -6.63 18.49
N LEU A 697 30.08 -5.90 18.53
CA LEU A 697 30.42 -4.94 19.58
C LEU A 697 30.16 -3.53 19.04
N VAL A 698 29.08 -2.89 19.51
CA VAL A 698 28.69 -1.53 19.09
C VAL A 698 29.45 -0.52 19.96
N TRP A 699 30.55 0.01 19.42
CA TRP A 699 31.43 0.96 20.11
C TRP A 699 30.96 2.41 19.97
N GLN A 700 30.42 2.77 18.81
CA GLN A 700 29.74 4.06 18.59
C GLN A 700 28.31 3.81 18.16
N TYR A 701 27.39 4.65 18.63
CA TYR A 701 26.00 4.56 18.23
C TYR A 701 25.83 5.01 16.77
N PRO A 702 25.14 4.22 15.92
CA PRO A 702 24.71 4.67 14.60
C PRO A 702 23.90 5.97 14.69
N PRO A 703 23.81 6.79 13.63
CA PRO A 703 23.19 8.11 13.71
C PRO A 703 21.66 8.07 13.72
N SER A 704 21.04 6.92 13.42
CA SER A 704 19.59 6.76 13.43
C SER A 704 19.18 5.32 13.74
N LEU A 705 17.90 5.15 14.11
CA LEU A 705 17.31 3.84 14.34
C LEU A 705 17.43 2.93 13.12
N LYS A 706 17.14 3.48 11.93
CA LYS A 706 17.28 2.76 10.66
C LYS A 706 18.72 2.28 10.44
N ASN A 707 19.71 3.15 10.66
CA ASN A 707 21.11 2.75 10.50
C ASN A 707 21.52 1.65 11.50
N PHE A 708 20.91 1.63 12.68
CA PHE A 708 21.13 0.57 13.65
C PHE A 708 20.45 -0.75 13.22
N GLN A 709 19.24 -0.69 12.68
CA GLN A 709 18.57 -1.88 12.12
C GLN A 709 19.34 -2.45 10.91
N ASP A 710 19.78 -1.59 9.99
CA ASP A 710 20.60 -1.95 8.84
C ASP A 710 21.90 -2.64 9.29
N LEU A 711 22.55 -2.13 10.35
CA LEU A 711 23.72 -2.74 10.99
C LEU A 711 23.45 -4.16 11.48
N LEU A 712 22.35 -4.36 12.23
CA LEU A 712 21.99 -5.69 12.74
C LEU A 712 21.67 -6.66 11.61
N PHE A 713 20.98 -6.19 10.58
CA PHE A 713 20.60 -7.00 9.43
C PHE A 713 21.82 -7.44 8.62
N ALA A 714 22.71 -6.52 8.30
CA ALA A 714 23.91 -6.81 7.50
C ALA A 714 24.87 -7.75 8.25
N THR A 715 25.01 -7.56 9.56
CA THR A 715 25.91 -8.38 10.38
C THR A 715 25.31 -9.73 10.75
N ARG A 716 23.98 -9.89 10.78
CA ARG A 716 23.31 -11.14 11.21
C ARG A 716 23.84 -11.65 12.56
N ALA A 717 24.27 -10.73 13.43
CA ALA A 717 24.83 -11.07 14.73
C ALA A 717 23.85 -11.92 15.54
N LYS A 718 24.36 -12.86 16.34
CA LYS A 718 23.54 -13.57 17.34
C LYS A 718 23.59 -12.86 18.68
N THR A 719 24.70 -12.19 18.97
CA THR A 719 24.88 -11.41 20.20
C THR A 719 25.40 -10.02 19.90
N VAL A 720 24.71 -9.00 20.44
CA VAL A 720 25.09 -7.59 20.32
C VAL A 720 25.54 -7.09 21.68
N TYR A 721 26.79 -6.64 21.78
CA TYR A 721 27.36 -6.01 22.96
C TYR A 721 27.27 -4.49 22.77
N LEU A 722 26.40 -3.85 23.53
CA LEU A 722 26.19 -2.41 23.45
C LEU A 722 27.13 -1.70 24.41
N VAL A 723 28.12 -0.98 23.89
CA VAL A 723 29.02 -0.14 24.69
C VAL A 723 28.68 1.33 24.49
N GLY A 724 28.77 1.78 23.24
CA GLY A 724 28.58 3.18 22.87
C GLY A 724 29.48 4.17 23.60
N GLU A 725 29.18 5.45 23.41
CA GLU A 725 29.81 6.56 24.12
C GLU A 725 29.03 6.89 25.41
N ARG A 726 29.71 7.45 26.42
CA ARG A 726 29.03 7.95 27.62
C ARG A 726 28.19 9.17 27.26
N GLU A 727 27.13 9.42 28.02
CA GLU A 727 26.33 10.62 27.82
C GLU A 727 27.18 11.90 27.88
N ASP A 728 28.11 11.97 28.83
CA ASP A 728 29.00 13.14 28.99
C ASP A 728 30.01 13.31 27.84
N ASP A 729 30.27 12.23 27.08
CA ASP A 729 31.20 12.21 25.95
C ASP A 729 30.49 12.42 24.60
N LEU A 730 29.14 12.36 24.57
CA LEU A 730 28.33 12.61 23.37
C LEU A 730 28.18 14.12 23.13
N GLU A 731 29.21 14.73 22.56
CA GLU A 731 29.13 16.12 22.11
C GLU A 731 28.16 16.24 20.93
N PRO A 732 27.23 17.22 20.94
CA PRO A 732 26.38 17.52 19.79
C PRO A 732 27.21 17.79 18.54
N GLN A 733 26.74 17.35 17.37
CA GLN A 733 27.46 17.67 16.15
C GLN A 733 27.42 19.18 15.87
N ASP A 734 28.56 19.86 16.02
CA ASP A 734 28.70 21.26 15.65
C ASP A 734 28.49 21.42 14.13
N PRO A 735 27.42 22.11 13.69
CA PRO A 735 27.13 22.31 12.27
C PRO A 735 28.27 23.01 11.52
N ALA A 736 28.99 23.95 12.16
CA ALA A 736 30.09 24.66 11.52
C ALA A 736 31.28 23.72 11.28
N GLN A 737 31.60 22.89 12.27
CA GLN A 737 32.61 21.86 12.14
C GLN A 737 32.22 20.79 11.12
N PHE A 738 30.96 20.37 11.09
CA PHE A 738 30.41 19.43 10.12
C PHE A 738 30.59 19.94 8.68
N MET A 739 30.20 21.19 8.40
CA MET A 739 30.37 21.81 7.09
C MET A 739 31.85 21.94 6.71
N LYS A 740 32.71 22.28 7.66
CA LYS A 740 34.16 22.37 7.43
C LYS A 740 34.76 21.01 7.07
N GLN A 741 34.35 19.93 7.74
CA GLN A 741 34.78 18.57 7.44
C GLN A 741 34.28 18.12 6.07
N LEU A 742 33.00 18.35 5.77
CA LEU A 742 32.40 18.07 4.47
C LEU A 742 33.15 18.77 3.34
N LEU A 743 33.41 20.07 3.45
CA LEU A 743 34.20 20.82 2.46
C LEU A 743 35.62 20.27 2.31
N GLY A 744 36.24 19.80 3.39
CA GLY A 744 37.52 19.11 3.34
C GLY A 744 37.46 17.81 2.54
N LEU A 745 36.41 17.00 2.75
CA LEU A 745 36.16 15.75 2.01
C LEU A 745 35.85 16.01 0.54
N ILE A 746 35.07 17.05 0.23
CA ILE A 746 34.77 17.47 -1.15
C ILE A 746 36.07 17.88 -1.86
N ARG A 747 36.89 18.74 -1.25
CA ARG A 747 38.20 19.12 -1.81
C ARG A 747 39.10 17.91 -2.03
N PHE A 748 39.07 16.95 -1.12
CA PHE A 748 39.82 15.71 -1.30
C PHE A 748 39.29 14.88 -2.47
N ALA A 749 37.97 14.70 -2.58
CA ALA A 749 37.33 13.95 -3.68
C ALA A 749 37.62 14.60 -5.04
N VAL A 750 37.48 15.93 -5.16
CA VAL A 750 37.78 16.67 -6.39
C VAL A 750 39.25 16.50 -6.79
N ASN A 751 40.19 16.64 -5.84
CA ASN A 751 41.62 16.61 -6.16
C ASN A 751 42.22 15.21 -6.33
N GLN A 752 41.65 14.18 -5.70
CA GLN A 752 42.27 12.84 -5.61
C GLN A 752 41.40 11.73 -6.22
N ARG A 753 40.15 12.02 -6.58
CA ARG A 753 39.18 11.04 -7.07
C ARG A 753 38.32 11.56 -8.23
N ASP A 754 38.80 12.58 -8.95
CA ASP A 754 38.07 13.20 -10.07
C ASP A 754 36.63 13.59 -9.69
N GLY A 755 36.43 14.08 -8.46
CA GLY A 755 35.12 14.49 -7.93
C GLY A 755 34.22 13.34 -7.48
N GLN A 756 34.63 12.09 -7.60
CA GLN A 756 33.76 10.92 -7.38
C GLN A 756 33.78 10.43 -5.94
N VAL A 757 32.59 10.26 -5.35
CA VAL A 757 32.44 9.68 -4.02
C VAL A 757 31.10 8.99 -3.80
N GLU A 758 31.09 7.88 -3.07
CA GLU A 758 29.87 7.20 -2.66
C GLU A 758 29.22 7.93 -1.47
N GLY A 759 27.91 8.20 -1.53
CA GLY A 759 27.19 8.91 -0.47
C GLY A 759 27.27 8.24 0.90
N ASP A 760 27.26 6.91 0.94
CA ASP A 760 27.34 6.09 2.15
C ASP A 760 28.67 6.26 2.86
N LYS A 761 29.74 6.40 2.06
CA LYS A 761 31.09 6.63 2.55
C LYS A 761 31.24 8.04 3.10
N LEU A 762 30.62 9.03 2.47
CA LEU A 762 30.59 10.40 2.98
C LEU A 762 29.83 10.47 4.32
N ALA A 763 28.67 9.83 4.39
CA ALA A 763 27.85 9.76 5.59
C ALA A 763 28.55 9.02 6.75
N ALA A 764 29.27 7.94 6.45
CA ALA A 764 30.10 7.22 7.42
C ALA A 764 31.22 8.11 7.98
N LEU A 765 32.01 8.75 7.10
CA LEU A 765 33.13 9.62 7.51
C LEU A 765 32.69 10.82 8.36
N LEU A 766 31.47 11.32 8.14
CA LEU A 766 30.88 12.41 8.92
C LEU A 766 30.10 11.91 10.15
N GLY A 767 29.95 10.59 10.31
CA GLY A 767 29.16 9.99 11.38
C GLY A 767 27.71 10.49 11.39
N ALA A 768 27.11 10.72 10.21
CA ALA A 768 25.79 11.31 10.06
C ALA A 768 24.87 10.48 9.14
N THR A 769 23.61 10.88 9.01
CA THR A 769 22.69 10.24 8.06
C THR A 769 22.97 10.70 6.63
N LYS A 770 22.57 9.90 5.62
CA LYS A 770 22.64 10.33 4.21
C LYS A 770 21.83 11.61 3.98
N MET A 771 20.70 11.76 4.69
CA MET A 771 19.89 12.97 4.66
C MET A 771 20.67 14.20 5.13
N SER A 772 21.40 14.12 6.24
CA SER A 772 22.27 15.23 6.69
C SER A 772 23.32 15.58 5.62
N VAL A 773 23.96 14.59 5.01
CA VAL A 773 24.91 14.84 3.92
C VAL A 773 24.23 15.50 2.72
N ALA A 774 23.05 15.04 2.34
CA ALA A 774 22.29 15.58 1.22
C ALA A 774 21.87 17.03 1.43
N LEU A 775 21.34 17.35 2.60
CA LEU A 775 20.99 18.71 2.99
C LEU A 775 22.20 19.64 2.98
N ALA A 776 23.36 19.15 3.43
CA ALA A 776 24.58 19.93 3.42
C ALA A 776 25.13 20.17 2.00
N LEU A 777 25.10 19.15 1.12
CA LEU A 777 25.47 19.29 -0.29
C LEU A 777 24.52 20.21 -1.05
N ALA A 778 23.22 20.14 -0.77
CA ALA A 778 22.21 21.03 -1.34
C ALA A 778 22.41 22.49 -0.86
N ALA A 779 22.70 22.70 0.43
CA ALA A 779 23.02 24.02 0.96
C ALA A 779 24.26 24.65 0.30
N LEU A 780 25.31 23.85 0.06
CA LEU A 780 26.52 24.29 -0.63
C LEU A 780 26.28 24.58 -2.12
N LYS A 781 25.44 23.78 -2.79
CA LYS A 781 25.02 24.01 -4.18
C LYS A 781 24.20 25.28 -4.32
N ARG A 782 23.33 25.59 -3.34
CA ARG A 782 22.47 26.78 -3.33
C ARG A 782 23.22 28.08 -3.36
N VAL A 783 24.34 28.12 -2.66
CA VAL A 783 25.21 29.29 -2.62
C VAL A 783 26.28 29.24 -3.72
N HIS A 784 26.13 28.37 -4.72
CA HIS A 784 27.09 28.14 -5.81
C HIS A 784 28.53 27.91 -5.31
N TRP A 785 28.71 27.28 -4.15
CA TRP A 785 30.05 26.94 -3.65
C TRP A 785 30.59 25.66 -4.30
N ILE A 786 29.68 24.72 -4.53
CA ILE A 786 29.94 23.46 -5.22
C ILE A 786 28.88 23.27 -6.30
N ASP A 787 29.16 22.42 -7.27
CA ASP A 787 28.12 21.74 -8.04
C ASP A 787 28.21 20.25 -7.73
N TRP A 788 27.09 19.56 -7.90
CA TRP A 788 27.08 18.11 -7.83
C TRP A 788 25.88 17.50 -8.54
N PHE A 789 26.10 16.28 -9.04
CA PHE A 789 25.08 15.41 -9.59
C PHE A 789 25.36 13.96 -9.16
N THR A 790 24.38 13.07 -9.37
CA THR A 790 24.56 11.63 -9.10
C THR A 790 24.39 10.82 -10.37
N GLU A 791 25.19 9.77 -10.51
CA GLU A 791 25.04 8.78 -11.58
C GLU A 791 25.43 7.40 -11.03
N ASN A 792 24.57 6.39 -11.21
CA ASN A 792 24.81 5.01 -10.77
C ASN A 792 25.21 4.86 -9.28
N GLY A 793 24.70 5.72 -8.39
CA GLY A 793 25.00 5.69 -6.95
C GLY A 793 26.30 6.37 -6.53
N ILE A 794 27.01 6.99 -7.47
CA ILE A 794 28.22 7.81 -7.23
C ILE A 794 27.83 9.29 -7.30
N ILE A 795 28.28 10.07 -6.32
CA ILE A 795 28.18 11.54 -6.31
C ILE A 795 29.40 12.09 -7.04
N TYR A 796 29.15 12.92 -8.06
CA TYR A 796 30.15 13.68 -8.77
C TYR A 796 30.13 15.11 -8.25
N LEU A 797 31.22 15.54 -7.66
CA LEU A 797 31.39 16.84 -7.00
C LEU A 797 32.32 17.72 -7.83
N ASP A 798 31.97 19.01 -7.94
CA ASP A 798 32.85 20.04 -8.49
C ASP A 798 32.91 21.26 -7.57
N LEU A 799 34.04 21.99 -7.60
CA LEU A 799 34.26 23.20 -6.82
C LEU A 799 34.12 24.43 -7.71
N LEU A 800 33.06 25.20 -7.50
CA LEU A 800 32.76 26.39 -8.32
C LEU A 800 33.48 27.66 -7.84
N GLY A 801 34.06 27.67 -6.64
CA GLY A 801 34.87 28.80 -6.13
C GLY A 801 34.43 29.30 -4.75
N SER A 802 34.14 30.60 -4.62
CA SER A 802 33.63 31.22 -3.39
C SER A 802 32.10 31.27 -3.40
N PRO A 803 31.42 31.08 -2.26
CA PRO A 803 29.96 31.11 -2.21
C PRO A 803 29.44 32.51 -2.54
N VAL A 804 28.32 32.59 -3.27
CA VAL A 804 27.66 33.86 -3.64
C VAL A 804 26.71 34.38 -2.55
N ALA A 805 26.42 33.57 -1.52
CA ALA A 805 25.58 33.90 -0.38
C ALA A 805 26.01 33.12 0.89
N SER A 806 25.46 33.47 2.05
CA SER A 806 25.71 32.72 3.30
C SER A 806 25.00 31.36 3.27
N VAL A 807 25.75 30.29 3.56
CA VAL A 807 25.20 28.93 3.64
C VAL A 807 24.20 28.82 4.78
N GLU A 808 24.47 29.50 5.89
CA GLU A 808 23.68 29.48 7.13
C GLU A 808 22.26 30.03 6.96
N GLU A 809 22.05 30.87 5.94
CA GLU A 809 20.75 31.47 5.62
C GLU A 809 19.85 30.56 4.77
N THR A 810 20.40 29.48 4.20
CA THR A 810 19.67 28.57 3.31
C THR A 810 18.62 27.72 4.06
N PRO A 811 17.46 27.41 3.44
CA PRO A 811 16.47 26.49 3.99
C PRO A 811 17.05 25.10 4.28
N GLU A 812 17.94 24.60 3.43
CA GLU A 812 18.59 23.30 3.52
C GLU A 812 19.52 23.24 4.73
N TYR A 813 20.24 24.32 5.02
CA TYR A 813 21.05 24.40 6.24
C TYR A 813 20.19 24.35 7.51
N LYS A 814 19.03 25.01 7.54
CA LYS A 814 18.09 24.91 8.68
C LYS A 814 17.56 23.49 8.87
N GLN A 815 17.29 22.78 7.78
CA GLN A 815 16.89 21.37 7.83
C GLN A 815 18.05 20.46 8.26
N LEU A 816 19.29 20.77 7.83
CA LEU A 816 20.50 20.10 8.30
C LEU A 816 20.62 20.20 9.82
N LEU A 817 20.43 21.40 10.41
CA LEU A 817 20.44 21.59 11.86
C LEU A 817 19.45 20.65 12.57
N ALA A 818 18.24 20.51 12.03
CA ALA A 818 17.23 19.61 12.58
C ALA A 818 17.64 18.13 12.44
N SER A 819 18.22 17.74 11.30
CA SER A 819 18.70 16.38 11.04
C SER A 819 19.88 15.99 11.95
N LEU A 820 20.83 16.90 12.16
CA LEU A 820 21.94 16.72 13.12
C LEU A 820 21.41 16.61 14.55
N ALA A 821 20.50 17.49 14.95
CA ALA A 821 19.88 17.42 16.28
C ALA A 821 19.08 16.12 16.51
N GLN A 822 18.47 15.55 15.47
CA GLN A 822 17.82 14.24 15.56
C GLN A 822 18.84 13.12 15.76
N THR A 823 19.98 13.19 15.07
CA THR A 823 21.10 12.25 15.26
C THR A 823 21.59 12.29 16.72
N ASP A 824 21.80 13.47 17.27
CA ASP A 824 22.25 13.65 18.65
C ASP A 824 21.23 13.10 19.66
N LYS A 825 19.94 13.41 19.45
CA LYS A 825 18.85 12.87 20.28
C LYS A 825 18.79 11.34 20.23
N PHE A 826 18.99 10.74 19.06
CA PHE A 826 18.98 9.29 18.91
C PHE A 826 20.16 8.64 19.65
N ARG A 827 21.37 9.18 19.50
CA ARG A 827 22.55 8.66 20.21
C ARG A 827 22.40 8.79 21.73
N LYS A 828 21.88 9.93 22.19
CA LYS A 828 21.57 10.16 23.61
C LYS A 828 20.49 9.20 24.11
N TRP A 829 19.46 8.93 23.33
CA TRP A 829 18.48 7.91 23.67
C TRP A 829 19.12 6.51 23.76
N CYS A 830 20.02 6.15 22.84
CA CYS A 830 20.74 4.88 22.89
C CYS A 830 21.59 4.73 24.17
N SER A 831 22.20 5.81 24.67
CA SER A 831 22.98 5.76 25.91
C SER A 831 22.13 5.63 27.17
N GLN A 832 20.85 6.02 27.13
CA GLN A 832 19.97 6.11 28.30
C GLN A 832 18.88 5.04 28.36
N CYS A 833 18.40 4.55 27.21
CA CYS A 833 17.24 3.65 27.15
C CYS A 833 17.50 2.32 27.87
N SER A 834 16.45 1.67 28.34
CA SER A 834 16.57 0.30 28.84
C SER A 834 16.85 -0.67 27.68
N MET A 835 17.52 -1.80 27.98
CA MET A 835 17.75 -2.84 26.97
C MET A 835 16.45 -3.37 26.34
N LYS A 836 15.35 -3.37 27.11
CA LYS A 836 14.03 -3.77 26.64
C LYS A 836 13.46 -2.79 25.62
N GLU A 837 13.56 -1.49 25.89
CA GLU A 837 13.13 -0.44 24.94
C GLU A 837 13.97 -0.47 23.66
N LEU A 838 15.28 -0.66 23.78
CA LEU A 838 16.17 -0.78 22.63
C LEU A 838 15.82 -2.00 21.77
N GLN A 839 15.58 -3.16 22.39
CA GLN A 839 15.17 -4.38 21.69
C GLN A 839 13.84 -4.20 20.96
N LEU A 840 12.84 -3.60 21.63
CA LEU A 840 11.52 -3.34 21.03
C LEU A 840 11.63 -2.39 19.84
N ALA A 841 12.47 -1.36 19.93
CA ALA A 841 12.68 -0.42 18.83
C ALA A 841 13.41 -1.05 17.64
N LEU A 842 14.41 -1.90 17.89
CA LEU A 842 15.24 -2.49 16.84
C LEU A 842 14.58 -3.71 16.17
N ILE A 843 13.82 -4.53 16.92
CA ILE A 843 13.25 -5.80 16.44
C ILE A 843 11.84 -6.02 17.01
N PRO A 844 10.83 -5.29 16.52
CA PRO A 844 9.47 -5.31 17.08
C PRO A 844 8.75 -6.67 17.01
N ASN A 845 9.20 -7.60 16.15
CA ASN A 845 8.54 -8.90 15.91
C ASN A 845 9.14 -10.10 16.68
N GLN A 846 10.10 -9.89 17.60
CA GLN A 846 10.67 -10.96 18.44
C GLN A 846 10.14 -10.88 19.88
N ILE A 847 8.95 -11.42 20.14
CA ILE A 847 8.41 -11.57 21.51
C ILE A 847 8.75 -12.97 22.02
N GLY A 848 9.70 -13.05 22.96
CA GLY A 848 10.04 -14.28 23.68
C GLY A 848 11.09 -14.04 24.77
N LEU A 849 10.65 -14.07 26.03
CA LEU A 849 11.45 -13.95 27.24
C LEU A 849 12.74 -14.81 27.21
N SER A 850 13.90 -14.19 27.42
CA SER A 850 14.95 -14.68 28.32
C SER A 850 16.10 -13.67 28.41
N GLY A 851 16.42 -13.22 29.61
CA GLY A 851 17.63 -12.46 29.89
C GLY A 851 17.41 -11.46 31.01
N GLU A 852 17.21 -11.97 32.24
CA GLU A 852 17.67 -11.19 33.39
C GLU A 852 19.12 -10.74 33.15
N PRO A 853 19.55 -9.60 33.72
CA PRO A 853 20.93 -9.18 33.63
C PRO A 853 21.82 -10.24 34.30
N GLU A 854 22.46 -11.10 33.51
CA GLU A 854 23.74 -11.66 33.89
C GLU A 854 24.72 -10.50 33.97
N VAL A 855 24.74 -9.84 35.12
CA VAL A 855 25.94 -9.19 35.62
C VAL A 855 27.03 -10.26 35.50
N LEU A 856 28.08 -10.01 34.72
CA LEU A 856 29.34 -10.74 34.82
C LEU A 856 29.99 -10.40 36.18
N GLY A 857 29.29 -10.77 37.26
CA GLY A 857 29.65 -10.63 38.65
C GLY A 857 30.08 -11.98 39.17
N ALA A 858 31.20 -12.49 38.64
CA ALA A 858 31.88 -13.63 39.25
C ALA A 858 33.43 -13.54 39.14
N GLU A 859 33.99 -12.60 38.38
CA GLU A 859 35.45 -12.37 38.37
C GLU A 859 35.86 -10.96 38.84
N ALA A 860 34.91 -10.06 39.13
CA ALA A 860 35.20 -8.71 39.64
C ALA A 860 35.19 -8.59 41.18
N GLU A 861 34.70 -9.60 41.92
CA GLU A 861 34.65 -9.55 43.39
C GLU A 861 35.98 -9.85 44.08
N LYS A 862 37.05 -10.21 43.36
CA LYS A 862 38.38 -10.43 43.96
C LYS A 862 39.22 -9.16 44.19
N LEU A 863 38.69 -7.97 43.93
CA LEU A 863 39.47 -6.71 44.02
C LEU A 863 38.88 -5.63 44.92
N LYS A 864 37.89 -5.93 45.76
CA LYS A 864 37.45 -5.01 46.83
C LYS A 864 37.69 -5.60 48.21
N GLY A 865 38.93 -5.46 48.69
CA GLY A 865 39.22 -5.43 50.12
C GLY A 865 38.93 -4.04 50.68
N SER A 866 37.87 -3.97 51.49
CA SER A 866 37.50 -2.95 52.50
C SER A 866 38.71 -2.43 53.34
N PRO A 867 38.63 -1.30 54.10
CA PRO A 867 37.44 -0.98 54.90
C PRO A 867 37.03 0.49 55.10
N SER A 868 35.71 0.60 55.38
CA SER A 868 34.99 1.48 56.32
C SER A 868 35.37 2.97 56.38
N ILE A 869 34.41 3.89 56.41
CA ILE A 869 33.77 4.31 57.67
C ILE A 869 32.48 5.09 57.35
N THR A 870 31.44 4.76 58.11
CA THR A 870 30.18 5.46 58.39
C THR A 870 30.33 6.95 58.69
N ILE A 871 29.42 7.81 58.21
CA ILE A 871 28.94 8.97 58.98
C ILE A 871 27.43 9.16 58.80
N ASP A 872 26.85 9.45 59.95
CA ASP A 872 25.48 9.57 60.44
C ASP A 872 24.74 10.83 59.93
N GLU A 873 23.42 10.81 60.11
CA GLU A 873 22.44 11.83 59.74
C GLU A 873 22.68 13.19 60.41
N ARG A 874 22.74 14.25 59.59
CA ARG A 874 22.23 15.59 59.86
C ARG A 874 22.09 16.42 58.59
#